data_AF-B9XR11-F1
#
_entry.id   AF-B9XR11-F1
#
_cell.length_a   1.000
_cell.length_b   1.000
_cell.length_c   1.000
_cell.angle_alpha   90.00
_cell.angle_beta   90.00
_cell.angle_gamma   90.00
#
_symmetry.space_group_name_H-M   'P 1'
#
loop_
_entity.id
_entity.type
_entity.pdbx_description
1 polymer ?
#
loop_
_entity_poly.entity_id
_entity_poly.type
_entity_poly.pdbx_seq_one_letter_code
_entity_poly.pdbx_strand_id
1 'polypeptide(L)'
;MNHMSQSLFRNLAFLLCAFCSWALSVTRAPPASTSYWVAPAAAGTGNGSSVTNAANYRTTSFWSTVQSQLQSGNVTVNFEDGTYTAGSLSLTNMGNPLYPLTLAAVNPHGPVLSPSANIIELYGCQNFQVNGLVFTGPSPNWGIYCIPNGTKPCRNIEITNCWFLDLTNAYYAAIGLLNGTRDIQVHNCNFTNITAGSHQHMIYAPHDIENVVVSDCVFQDCLADYVRFRDDSEYCVVQNCQFISTKSASAWPFVSAELYNVTNSDSAGDEFFGTYFQVSGNSFTYLASGGSGPYAALHFSDNGYSPQSYNCALTSAQASQLSSGTTSFQRSFLETNMGIISSGIKMFGNTYNSRVAYHMDYTYTWDSIQPNGGWQGTIKLDNVPDASGTPLGPPPVMRNADFNRRGLLLTPVSVGLKDYECLFRDWLCSPKYTDILLSSNFYGTNNALRFDKANNQYVYQWISSPGPNWTMDCLFAIGSAFTGTGVKFKVDLFHNDITGSKVSLGVDNLGRFGIYNGGTFTLLPGLGTVAFSVDNTGGGTYTTPGDVLNVYRLRIVGNYTASTPYVNIYTSDANSPNLNHQALGQTYWVGNKPVTDKSAPETAIFYNFTAPVLLGQIALAPGLGQQPPILQIASLGNGTMRLSCTNGFPGDMYYMLTSTNLAAAPGSWTVAATNTFDQTGSFSMSNPLPSNSPPVFYRLQLQ
;
A
#
# COMPACT_ATOMS: atom_id res chain seq x y z
N MET A 1 -19.81 -81.30 -12.35
CA MET A 1 -19.35 -81.07 -13.74
C MET A 1 -19.01 -79.60 -13.88
N ASN A 2 -17.70 -79.33 -13.90
CA ASN A 2 -16.92 -78.28 -14.54
C ASN A 2 -17.50 -76.90 -14.94
N HIS A 3 -16.67 -75.90 -14.60
CA HIS A 3 -16.25 -74.68 -15.34
C HIS A 3 -16.83 -73.29 -14.98
N MET A 4 -15.90 -72.46 -14.47
CA MET A 4 -15.57 -71.03 -14.80
C MET A 4 -16.61 -69.93 -14.53
N SER A 5 -16.29 -68.66 -14.25
CA SER A 5 -15.19 -67.91 -13.61
C SER A 5 -15.58 -66.42 -13.66
N GLN A 6 -15.43 -65.69 -12.53
CA GLN A 6 -15.09 -64.26 -12.36
C GLN A 6 -15.85 -63.09 -13.05
N SER A 7 -15.77 -61.94 -12.35
CA SER A 7 -16.19 -60.54 -12.65
C SER A 7 -17.62 -60.17 -12.22
N LEU A 8 -17.93 -59.02 -11.61
CA LEU A 8 -17.18 -57.79 -11.30
C LEU A 8 -17.83 -57.06 -10.10
N PHE A 9 -17.07 -56.14 -9.49
CA PHE A 9 -17.29 -55.45 -8.22
C PHE A 9 -18.47 -54.47 -8.14
N ARG A 10 -18.85 -54.21 -6.88
CA ARG A 10 -19.93 -53.36 -6.33
C ARG A 10 -19.80 -51.86 -6.67
N ASN A 11 -20.90 -51.24 -7.07
CA ASN A 11 -21.14 -49.79 -6.90
C ASN A 11 -21.90 -49.58 -5.58
N LEU A 12 -21.23 -48.98 -4.58
CA LEU A 12 -21.83 -48.54 -3.33
C LEU A 12 -22.26 -47.07 -3.50
N ALA A 13 -23.57 -46.82 -3.58
CA ALA A 13 -24.12 -45.48 -3.61
C ALA A 13 -24.01 -44.84 -2.21
N PHE A 14 -23.26 -43.74 -2.10
CA PHE A 14 -23.29 -42.83 -0.97
C PHE A 14 -24.58 -42.00 -1.05
N LEU A 15 -25.50 -42.23 -0.11
CA LEU A 15 -26.69 -41.41 0.09
C LEU A 15 -26.29 -40.19 0.94
N LEU A 16 -25.99 -39.05 0.30
CA LEU A 16 -25.85 -37.78 1.01
C LEU A 16 -27.25 -37.28 1.43
N CYS A 17 -27.53 -37.25 2.72
CA CYS A 17 -28.65 -36.48 3.27
C CYS A 17 -28.34 -34.99 3.11
N ALA A 18 -29.02 -34.33 2.18
CA ALA A 18 -29.01 -32.88 2.06
C ALA A 18 -29.81 -32.26 3.22
N PHE A 19 -29.10 -31.72 4.22
CA PHE A 19 -29.70 -30.76 5.14
C PHE A 19 -30.00 -29.47 4.35
N CYS A 20 -31.28 -29.20 4.12
CA CYS A 20 -31.75 -27.88 3.68
C CYS A 20 -31.52 -26.87 4.81
N SER A 21 -30.35 -26.24 4.84
CA SER A 21 -30.14 -25.00 5.57
C SER A 21 -30.85 -23.89 4.81
N TRP A 22 -32.02 -23.47 5.32
CA TRP A 22 -32.64 -22.20 4.93
C TRP A 22 -31.73 -21.06 5.41
N ALA A 23 -30.83 -20.61 4.55
CA ALA A 23 -30.12 -19.36 4.79
C ALA A 23 -31.12 -18.22 4.64
N LEU A 24 -31.58 -17.64 5.76
CA LEU A 24 -32.23 -16.34 5.76
C LEU A 24 -31.19 -15.32 5.27
N SER A 25 -31.19 -15.06 3.96
CA SER A 25 -30.52 -13.91 3.38
C SER A 25 -31.27 -12.66 3.81
N VAL A 26 -30.85 -12.05 4.92
CA VAL A 26 -31.26 -10.68 5.25
C VAL A 26 -30.51 -9.78 4.28
N THR A 27 -31.12 -9.46 3.14
CA THR A 27 -30.65 -8.39 2.28
C THR A 27 -30.81 -7.09 3.05
N ARG A 28 -29.71 -6.63 3.65
CA ARG A 28 -29.66 -5.32 4.30
C ARG A 28 -30.06 -4.28 3.25
N ALA A 29 -31.10 -3.49 3.55
CA ALA A 29 -31.48 -2.38 2.69
C ALA A 29 -30.23 -1.52 2.43
N PRO A 30 -30.01 -1.08 1.17
CA PRO A 30 -28.87 -0.23 0.87
C PRO A 30 -28.88 0.99 1.79
N PRO A 31 -27.71 1.51 2.20
CA PRO A 31 -27.65 2.73 3.00
C PRO A 31 -28.46 3.83 2.30
N ALA A 32 -29.22 4.60 3.08
CA ALA A 32 -29.93 5.75 2.54
C ALA A 32 -28.95 6.66 1.79
N SER A 33 -29.22 6.92 0.52
CA SER A 33 -28.46 7.88 -0.28
C SER A 33 -29.16 9.22 -0.22
N THR A 34 -28.41 10.28 0.10
CA THR A 34 -28.91 11.66 0.11
C THR A 34 -28.36 12.39 -1.11
N SER A 35 -29.25 13.03 -1.88
CA SER A 35 -28.85 13.85 -3.03
C SER A 35 -28.85 15.32 -2.68
N TYR A 36 -27.82 16.01 -3.15
CA TYR A 36 -27.73 17.47 -3.18
C TYR A 36 -27.46 17.96 -4.61
N TRP A 37 -27.64 19.25 -4.84
CA TRP A 37 -27.44 19.88 -6.15
C TRP A 37 -26.56 21.12 -6.05
N VAL A 38 -25.64 21.26 -6.99
CA VAL A 38 -24.78 22.44 -7.14
C VAL A 38 -24.82 22.96 -8.57
N ALA A 39 -24.62 24.26 -8.71
CA ALA A 39 -24.57 24.97 -9.99
C ALA A 39 -23.43 26.01 -9.98
N PRO A 40 -23.07 26.60 -11.15
CA PRO A 40 -22.05 27.65 -11.22
C PRO A 40 -22.38 28.88 -10.36
N ALA A 41 -23.67 29.18 -10.20
CA ALA A 41 -24.22 30.18 -9.29
C ALA A 41 -25.36 29.55 -8.47
N ALA A 42 -25.61 30.06 -7.27
CA ALA A 42 -26.69 29.56 -6.43
C ALA A 42 -28.06 29.85 -7.06
N ALA A 43 -28.99 28.90 -6.94
CA ALA A 43 -30.40 29.03 -7.32
C ALA A 43 -31.29 28.97 -6.08
N GLY A 44 -32.44 29.66 -6.11
CA GLY A 44 -33.43 29.63 -5.03
C GLY A 44 -32.81 29.98 -3.66
N THR A 45 -32.94 29.09 -2.69
CA THR A 45 -32.34 29.25 -1.36
C THR A 45 -30.83 28.94 -1.30
N GLY A 46 -30.26 28.34 -2.34
CA GLY A 46 -28.84 28.01 -2.42
C GLY A 46 -28.34 26.97 -1.41
N ASN A 47 -29.23 26.14 -0.87
CA ASN A 47 -28.90 25.11 0.14
C ASN A 47 -28.60 23.74 -0.49
N GLY A 48 -28.78 23.60 -1.79
CA GLY A 48 -28.55 22.38 -2.54
C GLY A 48 -29.58 21.28 -2.30
N SER A 49 -30.75 21.55 -1.70
CA SER A 49 -31.75 20.50 -1.39
C SER A 49 -32.56 20.02 -2.59
N SER A 50 -32.49 20.72 -3.72
CA SER A 50 -33.15 20.39 -4.99
C SER A 50 -32.47 21.15 -6.14
N VAL A 51 -32.76 20.76 -7.38
CA VAL A 51 -32.35 21.48 -8.60
C VAL A 51 -32.67 22.98 -8.51
N THR A 52 -33.91 23.32 -8.12
CA THR A 52 -34.38 24.72 -7.99
C THR A 52 -33.73 25.49 -6.84
N ASN A 53 -33.07 24.80 -5.92
CA ASN A 53 -32.37 25.37 -4.77
C ASN A 53 -30.87 25.04 -4.80
N ALA A 54 -30.32 24.75 -5.98
CA ALA A 54 -28.92 24.34 -6.15
C ALA A 54 -27.96 25.33 -5.46
N ALA A 55 -27.02 24.81 -4.67
CA ALA A 55 -26.01 25.63 -4.03
C ALA A 55 -24.97 26.11 -5.05
N ASN A 56 -24.29 27.22 -4.76
CA ASN A 56 -23.05 27.50 -5.47
C ASN A 56 -22.01 26.43 -5.06
N TYR A 57 -21.36 25.80 -6.03
CA TYR A 57 -20.43 24.69 -5.81
C TYR A 57 -19.23 24.99 -4.90
N ARG A 58 -18.95 26.26 -4.58
CA ARG A 58 -17.85 26.67 -3.68
C ARG A 58 -18.30 27.07 -2.28
N THR A 59 -19.60 26.96 -1.99
CA THR A 59 -20.13 27.37 -0.69
C THR A 59 -19.64 26.44 0.42
N THR A 60 -18.83 26.95 1.34
CA THR A 60 -18.21 26.14 2.40
C THR A 60 -19.21 25.55 3.39
N SER A 61 -20.29 26.27 3.71
CA SER A 61 -21.35 25.78 4.59
C SER A 61 -22.15 24.63 3.97
N PHE A 62 -22.34 24.64 2.64
CA PHE A 62 -22.94 23.52 1.90
C PHE A 62 -22.08 22.26 2.06
N TRP A 63 -20.78 22.35 1.81
CA TRP A 63 -19.86 21.22 1.95
C TRP A 63 -19.73 20.70 3.39
N SER A 64 -19.86 21.58 4.38
CA SER A 64 -19.95 21.17 5.79
C SER A 64 -21.19 20.32 6.06
N THR A 65 -22.32 20.65 5.42
CA THR A 65 -23.57 19.88 5.48
C THR A 65 -23.42 18.52 4.82
N VAL A 66 -22.80 18.47 3.64
CA VAL A 66 -22.45 17.22 2.93
C VAL A 66 -21.60 16.30 3.81
N GLN A 67 -20.52 16.84 4.42
CA GLN A 67 -19.65 16.05 5.30
C GLN A 67 -20.35 15.52 6.56
N SER A 68 -21.28 16.31 7.12
CA SER A 68 -22.11 15.84 8.23
C SER A 68 -23.04 14.70 7.80
N GLN A 69 -23.66 14.81 6.61
CA GLN A 69 -24.57 13.78 6.10
C GLN A 69 -23.84 12.45 5.83
N LEU A 70 -22.60 12.52 5.34
CA LEU A 70 -21.71 11.37 5.11
C LEU A 70 -21.42 10.54 6.37
N GLN A 71 -21.73 11.03 7.57
CA GLN A 71 -21.59 10.22 8.79
C GLN A 71 -22.67 9.14 8.92
N SER A 72 -23.75 9.23 8.13
CA SER A 72 -24.94 8.38 8.29
C SER A 72 -25.36 7.62 7.01
N GLY A 73 -24.90 8.05 5.84
CA GLY A 73 -25.28 7.45 4.57
C GLY A 73 -24.49 8.01 3.40
N ASN A 74 -24.67 7.40 2.23
CA ASN A 74 -24.02 7.83 1.00
C ASN A 74 -24.53 9.22 0.62
N VAL A 75 -23.68 10.03 -0.01
CA VAL A 75 -24.08 11.35 -0.49
C VAL A 75 -23.71 11.51 -1.95
N THR A 76 -24.65 11.96 -2.76
CA THR A 76 -24.41 12.36 -4.15
C THR A 76 -24.63 13.86 -4.29
N VAL A 77 -23.61 14.59 -4.75
CA VAL A 77 -23.71 16.00 -5.12
C VAL A 77 -23.79 16.07 -6.64
N ASN A 78 -24.97 16.43 -7.14
CA ASN A 78 -25.29 16.51 -8.55
C ASN A 78 -24.90 17.90 -9.09
N PHE A 79 -24.01 17.94 -10.05
CA PHE A 79 -23.62 19.14 -10.77
C PHE A 79 -24.61 19.37 -11.91
N GLU A 80 -25.31 20.49 -11.85
CA GLU A 80 -26.19 20.97 -12.93
C GLU A 80 -25.37 21.36 -14.16
N ASP A 81 -26.00 21.31 -15.33
CA ASP A 81 -25.38 21.74 -16.57
C ASP A 81 -24.94 23.21 -16.49
N GLY A 82 -23.78 23.51 -17.05
CA GLY A 82 -23.25 24.87 -17.08
C GLY A 82 -21.73 24.92 -17.02
N THR A 83 -21.20 26.13 -17.16
CA THR A 83 -19.75 26.39 -17.12
C THR A 83 -19.34 26.90 -15.74
N TYR A 84 -18.45 26.16 -15.08
CA TYR A 84 -17.94 26.44 -13.75
C TYR A 84 -16.55 27.08 -13.87
N THR A 85 -16.50 28.41 -13.88
CA THR A 85 -15.26 29.17 -14.10
C THR A 85 -14.68 29.78 -12.82
N ALA A 86 -15.42 29.70 -11.70
CA ALA A 86 -15.14 30.48 -10.52
C ALA A 86 -14.09 29.84 -9.60
N GLY A 87 -12.83 29.71 -10.00
CA GLY A 87 -11.75 29.18 -9.14
C GLY A 87 -11.93 27.72 -8.68
N SER A 88 -11.01 27.25 -7.83
CA SER A 88 -10.94 25.84 -7.40
C SER A 88 -12.11 25.39 -6.53
N LEU A 89 -12.50 24.12 -6.68
CA LEU A 89 -13.24 23.36 -5.68
C LEU A 89 -12.24 22.61 -4.79
N SER A 90 -11.91 23.18 -3.64
CA SER A 90 -10.97 22.57 -2.68
C SER A 90 -11.74 21.87 -1.56
N LEU A 91 -11.54 20.56 -1.44
CA LEU A 91 -12.13 19.71 -0.42
C LEU A 91 -11.01 19.15 0.46
N THR A 92 -11.13 19.36 1.77
CA THR A 92 -10.11 18.96 2.73
C THR A 92 -10.72 18.07 3.80
N ASN A 93 -10.10 16.91 4.03
CA ASN A 93 -10.57 15.90 4.98
C ASN A 93 -12.06 15.57 4.75
N MET A 94 -12.45 15.37 3.49
CA MET A 94 -13.81 15.03 3.12
C MET A 94 -13.96 13.54 2.85
N GLY A 95 -15.13 12.99 3.16
CA GLY A 95 -15.45 11.58 2.93
C GLY A 95 -15.71 10.80 4.22
N ASN A 96 -15.87 9.49 4.06
CA ASN A 96 -16.14 8.53 5.12
C ASN A 96 -15.71 7.13 4.66
N PRO A 97 -15.10 6.28 5.51
CA PRO A 97 -14.59 5.00 5.05
C PRO A 97 -15.70 4.02 4.61
N LEU A 98 -16.97 4.30 4.94
CA LEU A 98 -18.10 3.39 4.70
C LEU A 98 -19.14 3.94 3.72
N TYR A 99 -19.23 5.27 3.63
CA TYR A 99 -20.27 5.96 2.88
C TYR A 99 -19.61 6.84 1.81
N PRO A 100 -19.70 6.47 0.52
CA PRO A 100 -19.08 7.25 -0.54
C PRO A 100 -19.70 8.64 -0.69
N LEU A 101 -18.86 9.60 -1.05
CA LEU A 101 -19.26 10.88 -1.61
C LEU A 101 -19.10 10.84 -3.13
N THR A 102 -20.18 11.02 -3.87
CA THR A 102 -20.16 11.07 -5.34
C THR A 102 -20.39 12.51 -5.82
N LEU A 103 -19.49 13.05 -6.62
CA LEU A 103 -19.72 14.22 -7.46
C LEU A 103 -20.16 13.72 -8.84
N ALA A 104 -21.43 13.94 -9.19
CA ALA A 104 -21.99 13.41 -10.43
C ALA A 104 -22.52 14.52 -11.31
N ALA A 105 -22.32 14.43 -12.62
CA ALA A 105 -23.07 15.24 -13.57
C ALA A 105 -24.55 14.80 -13.61
N VAL A 106 -25.47 15.77 -13.62
CA VAL A 106 -26.90 15.48 -13.86
C VAL A 106 -27.08 14.90 -15.27
N ASN A 107 -26.52 15.57 -16.28
CA ASN A 107 -26.37 15.05 -17.63
C ASN A 107 -24.88 14.80 -17.88
N PRO A 108 -24.44 13.57 -18.23
CA PRO A 108 -23.04 13.29 -18.51
C PRO A 108 -22.42 14.30 -19.47
N HIS A 109 -21.32 14.89 -19.03
CA HIS A 109 -20.54 15.93 -19.72
C HIS A 109 -21.21 17.31 -19.84
N GLY A 110 -22.39 17.52 -19.24
CA GLY A 110 -23.07 18.83 -19.20
C GLY A 110 -22.37 19.87 -18.31
N PRO A 111 -21.88 19.50 -17.11
CA PRO A 111 -21.04 20.36 -16.29
C PRO A 111 -19.62 20.47 -16.85
N VAL A 112 -19.22 21.70 -17.22
CA VAL A 112 -17.89 21.99 -17.77
C VAL A 112 -17.13 22.88 -16.79
N LEU A 113 -16.10 22.33 -16.16
CA LEU A 113 -15.25 23.03 -15.22
C LEU A 113 -14.03 23.60 -15.94
N SER A 114 -13.86 24.92 -15.89
CA SER A 114 -12.80 25.66 -16.58
C SER A 114 -12.29 26.88 -15.79
N PRO A 115 -11.98 26.76 -14.49
CA PRO A 115 -11.40 27.86 -13.74
C PRO A 115 -9.95 28.14 -14.15
N SER A 116 -9.48 29.38 -13.94
CA SER A 116 -8.06 29.75 -14.03
C SER A 116 -7.28 29.37 -12.76
N ALA A 117 -7.53 28.16 -12.24
CA ALA A 117 -6.97 27.60 -11.01
C ALA A 117 -7.00 26.06 -11.13
N ASN A 118 -6.41 25.35 -10.17
CA ASN A 118 -6.63 23.89 -10.09
C ASN A 118 -8.13 23.63 -10.00
N ILE A 119 -8.65 22.67 -10.76
CA ILE A 119 -10.11 22.60 -10.92
C ILE A 119 -10.76 21.97 -9.70
N ILE A 120 -10.32 20.77 -9.33
CA ILE A 120 -10.72 20.08 -8.10
C ILE A 120 -9.47 19.72 -7.31
N GLU A 121 -9.45 20.05 -6.02
CA GLU A 121 -8.36 19.72 -5.11
C GLU A 121 -8.89 18.88 -3.94
N LEU A 122 -8.30 17.70 -3.73
CA LEU A 122 -8.68 16.72 -2.73
C LEU A 122 -7.51 16.52 -1.75
N TYR A 123 -7.61 17.13 -0.57
CA TYR A 123 -6.60 17.08 0.49
C TYR A 123 -7.00 16.11 1.60
N GLY A 124 -6.39 14.92 1.62
CA GLY A 124 -6.69 13.88 2.61
C GLY A 124 -8.15 13.41 2.56
N CYS A 125 -8.71 13.32 1.36
CA CYS A 125 -10.09 12.86 1.13
C CYS A 125 -10.14 11.34 0.97
N GLN A 126 -11.28 10.73 1.30
CA GLN A 126 -11.43 9.27 1.15
C GLN A 126 -12.81 8.84 0.66
N ASN A 127 -12.88 7.69 -0.01
CA ASN A 127 -14.12 7.06 -0.48
C ASN A 127 -14.96 8.04 -1.31
N PHE A 128 -14.35 8.48 -2.40
CA PHE A 128 -14.78 9.64 -3.16
C PHE A 128 -14.96 9.25 -4.63
N GLN A 129 -16.00 9.73 -5.30
CA GLN A 129 -16.26 9.41 -6.70
C GLN A 129 -16.48 10.70 -7.48
N VAL A 130 -15.93 10.77 -8.69
CA VAL A 130 -16.14 11.86 -9.66
C VAL A 130 -16.63 11.24 -10.95
N ASN A 131 -17.84 11.60 -11.38
CA ASN A 131 -18.50 10.94 -12.49
C ASN A 131 -19.09 11.93 -13.50
N GLY A 132 -18.73 11.77 -14.78
CA GLY A 132 -19.40 12.46 -15.89
C GLY A 132 -19.04 13.94 -16.06
N LEU A 133 -17.98 14.45 -15.42
CA LEU A 133 -17.61 15.87 -15.49
C LEU A 133 -16.64 16.15 -16.64
N VAL A 134 -16.65 17.37 -17.17
CA VAL A 134 -15.66 17.85 -18.13
C VAL A 134 -14.70 18.85 -17.48
N PHE A 135 -13.41 18.67 -17.71
CA PHE A 135 -12.31 19.51 -17.24
C PHE A 135 -11.62 20.12 -18.45
N THR A 136 -11.59 21.44 -18.53
CA THR A 136 -10.96 22.15 -19.66
C THR A 136 -10.38 23.50 -19.26
N GLY A 137 -9.74 24.19 -20.21
CA GLY A 137 -9.29 25.55 -20.06
C GLY A 137 -7.90 25.71 -19.40
N PRO A 138 -7.54 26.95 -19.03
CA PRO A 138 -6.19 27.32 -18.63
C PRO A 138 -5.92 27.03 -17.15
N SER A 139 -6.24 25.81 -16.67
CA SER A 139 -5.82 25.40 -15.32
C SER A 139 -4.30 25.52 -15.22
N PRO A 140 -3.73 26.14 -14.18
CA PRO A 140 -2.29 26.41 -14.09
C PRO A 140 -1.45 25.17 -13.77
N ASN A 141 -2.01 24.16 -13.09
CA ASN A 141 -1.23 22.98 -12.69
C ASN A 141 -2.00 21.67 -12.89
N TRP A 142 -3.25 21.60 -12.42
CA TRP A 142 -4.00 20.34 -12.33
C TRP A 142 -5.47 20.45 -12.76
N GLY A 143 -6.00 19.43 -13.42
CA GLY A 143 -7.45 19.22 -13.51
C GLY A 143 -7.98 18.74 -12.16
N ILE A 144 -7.62 17.52 -11.77
CA ILE A 144 -7.88 16.96 -10.44
C ILE A 144 -6.55 16.77 -9.71
N TYR A 145 -6.49 17.24 -8.47
CA TYR A 145 -5.29 17.17 -7.64
C TYR A 145 -5.58 16.43 -6.33
N CYS A 146 -4.95 15.27 -6.14
CA CYS A 146 -5.10 14.43 -4.94
C CYS A 146 -3.79 14.43 -4.15
N ILE A 147 -3.85 14.76 -2.87
CA ILE A 147 -2.69 14.73 -1.97
C ILE A 147 -3.14 14.42 -0.53
N PRO A 148 -2.34 13.71 0.27
CA PRO A 148 -2.62 13.56 1.70
C PRO A 148 -2.64 14.87 2.47
N ASN A 149 -3.26 14.84 3.64
CA ASN A 149 -3.26 15.94 4.61
C ASN A 149 -2.67 15.46 5.94
N GLY A 150 -1.35 15.54 6.06
CA GLY A 150 -0.61 14.92 7.15
C GLY A 150 -0.75 13.40 7.10
N THR A 151 -1.19 12.78 8.19
CA THR A 151 -1.37 11.32 8.28
C THR A 151 -2.66 10.83 7.60
N LYS A 152 -3.47 11.72 7.03
CA LYS A 152 -4.73 11.37 6.37
C LYS A 152 -4.47 11.18 4.87
N PRO A 153 -4.50 9.95 4.35
CA PRO A 153 -4.21 9.71 2.95
C PRO A 153 -5.34 10.26 2.06
N CYS A 154 -5.01 10.53 0.80
CA CYS A 154 -6.02 10.66 -0.24
C CYS A 154 -6.23 9.27 -0.85
N ARG A 155 -7.40 8.64 -0.65
CA ARG A 155 -7.57 7.22 -1.03
C ARG A 155 -8.98 6.77 -1.39
N ASN A 156 -9.07 5.61 -2.04
CA ASN A 156 -10.34 5.02 -2.48
C ASN A 156 -11.14 6.05 -3.30
N ILE A 157 -10.50 6.53 -4.37
CA ILE A 157 -11.05 7.57 -5.24
C ILE A 157 -11.31 6.98 -6.62
N GLU A 158 -12.52 7.15 -7.12
CA GLU A 158 -12.91 6.70 -8.45
C GLU A 158 -13.20 7.92 -9.34
N ILE A 159 -12.55 7.99 -10.49
CA ILE A 159 -12.76 9.02 -11.51
C ILE A 159 -13.26 8.29 -12.75
N THR A 160 -14.55 8.47 -13.06
CA THR A 160 -15.25 7.67 -14.07
C THR A 160 -15.95 8.53 -15.10
N ASN A 161 -15.95 8.11 -16.37
CA ASN A 161 -16.72 8.79 -17.43
C ASN A 161 -16.41 10.30 -17.54
N CYS A 162 -15.19 10.72 -17.20
CA CYS A 162 -14.81 12.14 -17.20
C CYS A 162 -14.01 12.48 -18.46
N TRP A 163 -14.12 13.74 -18.90
CA TRP A 163 -13.38 14.26 -20.05
C TRP A 163 -12.38 15.33 -19.61
N PHE A 164 -11.12 15.17 -20.01
CA PHE A 164 -10.04 16.13 -19.79
C PHE A 164 -9.60 16.64 -21.16
N LEU A 165 -10.03 17.86 -21.51
CA LEU A 165 -9.93 18.41 -22.85
C LEU A 165 -9.18 19.74 -22.82
N ASP A 166 -8.19 19.92 -23.68
CA ASP A 166 -7.57 21.23 -23.92
C ASP A 166 -7.08 21.94 -22.63
N LEU A 167 -6.51 21.18 -21.69
CA LEU A 167 -5.88 21.73 -20.48
C LEU A 167 -4.56 22.39 -20.84
N THR A 168 -4.63 23.53 -21.52
CA THR A 168 -3.53 24.19 -22.24
C THR A 168 -2.44 24.78 -21.34
N ASN A 169 -2.71 24.93 -20.04
CA ASN A 169 -1.76 25.48 -19.06
C ASN A 169 -1.46 24.54 -17.88
N ALA A 170 -2.05 23.33 -17.83
CA ALA A 170 -1.96 22.50 -16.63
C ALA A 170 -0.54 21.93 -16.51
N TYR A 171 0.38 22.71 -15.94
CA TYR A 171 1.83 22.54 -16.08
C TYR A 171 2.31 21.13 -15.76
N TYR A 172 1.66 20.46 -14.81
CA TYR A 172 2.04 19.12 -14.39
C TYR A 172 1.14 18.01 -14.94
N ALA A 173 -0.18 18.03 -14.72
CA ALA A 173 -1.05 16.98 -15.27
C ALA A 173 -2.55 17.29 -15.34
N ALA A 174 -3.30 16.51 -16.10
CA ALA A 174 -4.76 16.49 -15.98
C ALA A 174 -5.22 15.89 -14.63
N ILE A 175 -4.60 14.79 -14.19
CA ILE A 175 -4.78 14.20 -12.86
C ILE A 175 -3.43 14.10 -12.14
N GLY A 176 -3.29 14.70 -10.97
CA GLY A 176 -2.15 14.57 -10.08
C GLY A 176 -2.47 13.71 -8.87
N LEU A 177 -1.71 12.63 -8.63
CA LEU A 177 -1.81 11.74 -7.48
C LEU A 177 -0.49 11.80 -6.71
N LEU A 178 -0.40 12.55 -5.61
CA LEU A 178 0.90 12.84 -4.99
C LEU A 178 1.07 12.15 -3.63
N ASN A 179 2.33 11.85 -3.28
CA ASN A 179 2.84 11.61 -1.93
C ASN A 179 2.09 10.51 -1.17
N GLY A 180 1.95 9.33 -1.76
CA GLY A 180 1.26 8.16 -1.21
C GLY A 180 -0.26 8.25 -1.22
N THR A 181 -0.80 9.05 -2.14
CA THR A 181 -2.16 8.85 -2.66
C THR A 181 -2.29 7.40 -3.15
N ARG A 182 -3.40 6.73 -2.81
CA ARG A 182 -3.53 5.28 -2.99
C ARG A 182 -4.93 4.81 -3.29
N ASP A 183 -5.07 3.59 -3.80
CA ASP A 183 -6.37 2.96 -4.08
C ASP A 183 -7.22 3.85 -5.02
N ILE A 184 -6.65 4.24 -6.16
CA ILE A 184 -7.27 5.16 -7.11
C ILE A 184 -7.69 4.40 -8.36
N GLN A 185 -8.90 4.64 -8.83
CA GLN A 185 -9.39 4.10 -10.09
C GLN A 185 -9.70 5.25 -11.05
N VAL A 186 -9.13 5.20 -12.26
CA VAL A 186 -9.46 6.09 -13.38
C VAL A 186 -10.00 5.22 -14.50
N HIS A 187 -11.30 5.30 -14.74
CA HIS A 187 -11.99 4.35 -15.61
C HIS A 187 -12.87 5.04 -16.65
N ASN A 188 -12.83 4.56 -17.90
CA ASN A 188 -13.67 5.07 -18.98
C ASN A 188 -13.58 6.60 -19.17
N CYS A 189 -12.38 7.17 -19.03
CA CYS A 189 -12.14 8.60 -19.16
C CYS A 189 -11.49 8.92 -20.52
N ASN A 190 -11.69 10.14 -21.00
CA ASN A 190 -11.06 10.64 -22.22
C ASN A 190 -10.12 11.80 -21.92
N PHE A 191 -8.88 11.70 -22.39
CA PHE A 191 -7.86 12.72 -22.28
C PHE A 191 -7.45 13.14 -23.69
N THR A 192 -7.65 14.42 -24.04
CA THR A 192 -7.36 14.89 -25.40
C THR A 192 -6.68 16.26 -25.36
N ASN A 193 -5.59 16.39 -26.14
CA ASN A 193 -4.88 17.65 -26.40
C ASN A 193 -4.37 18.34 -25.13
N ILE A 194 -3.53 17.62 -24.38
CA ILE A 194 -2.93 18.08 -23.12
C ILE A 194 -1.48 18.50 -23.42
N THR A 195 -1.30 19.75 -23.90
CA THR A 195 -0.08 20.16 -24.64
C THR A 195 0.56 21.50 -24.25
N ALA A 196 0.55 21.84 -22.96
CA ALA A 196 1.26 22.96 -22.35
C ALA A 196 2.80 22.83 -22.44
N GLY A 197 3.36 21.61 -22.45
CA GLY A 197 4.81 21.41 -22.56
C GLY A 197 5.28 20.00 -22.16
N SER A 198 6.61 19.83 -22.08
CA SER A 198 7.26 18.53 -21.79
C SER A 198 7.14 18.02 -20.36
N HIS A 199 6.60 18.84 -19.45
CA HIS A 199 6.37 18.49 -18.05
C HIS A 199 4.91 18.11 -17.78
N GLN A 200 4.06 18.20 -18.79
CA GLN A 200 2.63 18.03 -18.62
C GLN A 200 2.19 16.62 -19.02
N HIS A 201 1.69 15.87 -18.05
CA HIS A 201 1.17 14.52 -18.19
C HIS A 201 -0.35 14.50 -18.29
N MET A 202 -0.94 13.36 -18.67
CA MET A 202 -2.38 13.17 -18.48
C MET A 202 -2.65 12.65 -17.06
N ILE A 203 -1.82 11.73 -16.58
CA ILE A 203 -1.80 11.29 -15.19
C ILE A 203 -0.36 11.36 -14.67
N TYR A 204 -0.16 12.07 -13.56
CA TYR A 204 1.12 12.15 -12.88
C TYR A 204 0.98 11.64 -11.45
N ALA A 205 1.68 10.55 -11.15
CA ALA A 205 1.59 9.83 -9.90
C ALA A 205 2.98 9.66 -9.25
N PRO A 206 3.51 10.70 -8.56
CA PRO A 206 4.82 10.62 -7.93
C PRO A 206 4.76 10.31 -6.41
N HIS A 207 5.84 9.71 -5.92
CA HIS A 207 6.21 9.53 -4.51
C HIS A 207 5.24 8.61 -3.75
N ASP A 208 5.66 7.36 -3.52
CA ASP A 208 5.01 6.35 -2.66
C ASP A 208 3.58 5.93 -3.06
N ILE A 209 3.19 6.13 -4.34
CA ILE A 209 1.85 5.82 -4.83
C ILE A 209 1.56 4.32 -4.79
N GLU A 210 0.33 3.94 -4.46
CA GLU A 210 -0.03 2.54 -4.30
C GLU A 210 -1.40 2.21 -4.91
N ASN A 211 -1.49 1.09 -5.63
CA ASN A 211 -2.77 0.54 -6.10
C ASN A 211 -3.58 1.53 -6.96
N VAL A 212 -2.94 2.07 -7.99
CA VAL A 212 -3.60 2.92 -9.00
C VAL A 212 -3.96 2.08 -10.21
N VAL A 213 -5.24 2.10 -10.58
CA VAL A 213 -5.78 1.37 -11.73
C VAL A 213 -6.32 2.36 -12.74
N VAL A 214 -5.75 2.35 -13.95
CA VAL A 214 -6.19 3.11 -15.11
C VAL A 214 -6.76 2.12 -16.11
N SER A 215 -8.05 2.21 -16.41
CA SER A 215 -8.73 1.23 -17.25
C SER A 215 -9.69 1.83 -18.27
N ASP A 216 -9.74 1.22 -19.46
CA ASP A 216 -10.73 1.55 -20.50
C ASP A 216 -10.74 3.04 -20.89
N CYS A 217 -9.60 3.73 -20.74
CA CYS A 217 -9.44 5.15 -21.04
C CYS A 217 -8.91 5.37 -22.45
N VAL A 218 -9.21 6.54 -23.00
CA VAL A 218 -8.61 7.03 -24.26
C VAL A 218 -7.69 8.19 -23.94
N PHE A 219 -6.45 8.09 -24.40
CA PHE A 219 -5.45 9.13 -24.28
C PHE A 219 -4.95 9.55 -25.65
N GLN A 220 -5.16 10.81 -25.99
CA GLN A 220 -4.77 11.37 -27.29
C GLN A 220 -4.00 12.68 -27.13
N ASP A 221 -2.81 12.73 -27.72
CA ASP A 221 -1.98 13.92 -27.88
C ASP A 221 -1.57 14.61 -26.56
N CYS A 222 -0.57 14.03 -25.91
CA CYS A 222 0.20 14.65 -24.84
C CYS A 222 1.58 15.12 -25.35
N LEU A 223 2.13 16.20 -24.78
CA LEU A 223 3.51 16.65 -25.05
C LEU A 223 4.53 16.16 -24.03
N ALA A 224 4.16 15.21 -23.17
CA ALA A 224 5.04 14.46 -22.29
C ALA A 224 4.55 13.00 -22.22
N ASP A 225 5.01 12.25 -21.23
CA ASP A 225 4.48 10.91 -20.95
C ASP A 225 3.00 10.99 -20.57
N TYR A 226 2.20 10.02 -21.03
CA TYR A 226 0.76 10.10 -20.87
C TYR A 226 0.38 9.71 -19.43
N VAL A 227 0.88 8.57 -18.96
CA VAL A 227 0.71 8.10 -17.58
C VAL A 227 2.09 7.90 -16.97
N ARG A 228 2.45 8.74 -15.99
CA ARG A 228 3.76 8.69 -15.32
C ARG A 228 3.62 8.26 -13.87
N PHE A 229 4.33 7.22 -13.52
CA PHE A 229 4.61 6.79 -12.15
C PHE A 229 6.04 7.22 -11.79
N ARG A 230 6.26 7.69 -10.57
CA ARG A 230 7.59 8.13 -10.11
C ARG A 230 7.77 7.78 -8.65
N ASP A 231 8.99 7.45 -8.27
CA ASP A 231 9.44 7.26 -6.89
C ASP A 231 8.54 6.33 -6.04
N ASP A 232 8.92 5.05 -5.99
CA ASP A 232 8.30 3.96 -5.23
C ASP A 232 6.78 3.82 -5.43
N SER A 233 6.32 4.12 -6.64
CA SER A 233 4.95 3.87 -7.08
C SER A 233 4.73 2.40 -7.41
N GLU A 234 3.87 1.70 -6.66
CA GLU A 234 3.69 0.25 -6.75
C GLU A 234 2.24 -0.19 -6.93
N TYR A 235 2.06 -1.42 -7.43
CA TYR A 235 0.76 -2.02 -7.76
C TYR A 235 -0.03 -1.15 -8.75
N CYS A 236 0.68 -0.58 -9.74
CA CYS A 236 0.11 0.32 -10.72
C CYS A 236 -0.32 -0.47 -11.97
N VAL A 237 -1.59 -0.34 -12.35
CA VAL A 237 -2.21 -1.07 -13.46
C VAL A 237 -2.69 -0.09 -14.51
N VAL A 238 -2.28 -0.29 -15.77
CA VAL A 238 -2.79 0.40 -16.95
C VAL A 238 -3.31 -0.64 -17.92
N GLN A 239 -4.62 -0.69 -18.11
CA GLN A 239 -5.23 -1.77 -18.88
C GLN A 239 -6.35 -1.34 -19.81
N ASN A 240 -6.50 -2.05 -20.94
CA ASN A 240 -7.57 -1.84 -21.91
C ASN A 240 -7.69 -0.39 -22.42
N CYS A 241 -6.62 0.39 -22.33
CA CYS A 241 -6.62 1.79 -22.75
C CYS A 241 -6.15 1.93 -24.21
N GLN A 242 -6.57 3.02 -24.84
CA GLN A 242 -6.10 3.42 -26.16
C GLN A 242 -5.17 4.63 -26.05
N PHE A 243 -3.96 4.51 -26.57
CA PHE A 243 -2.94 5.56 -26.58
C PHE A 243 -2.63 5.98 -28.01
N ILE A 244 -2.86 7.26 -28.33
CA ILE A 244 -2.71 7.81 -29.67
C ILE A 244 -1.87 9.09 -29.62
N SER A 245 -0.74 9.09 -30.32
CA SER A 245 0.04 10.30 -30.57
C SER A 245 -0.03 10.67 -32.05
N THR A 246 -0.67 11.80 -32.36
CA THR A 246 -0.76 12.35 -33.72
C THR A 246 0.27 13.44 -33.99
N LYS A 247 1.00 13.88 -32.95
CA LYS A 247 1.93 15.01 -33.00
C LYS A 247 3.34 14.58 -33.39
N SER A 248 4.02 15.40 -34.18
CA SER A 248 5.43 15.21 -34.59
C SER A 248 6.45 15.79 -33.60
N ALA A 249 6.00 16.52 -32.57
CA ALA A 249 6.84 17.37 -31.72
C ALA A 249 7.88 16.58 -30.89
N SER A 250 7.57 15.35 -30.50
CA SER A 250 8.45 14.41 -29.80
C SER A 250 7.70 13.10 -29.52
N ALA A 251 8.39 11.98 -29.56
CA ALA A 251 7.78 10.66 -29.35
C ALA A 251 7.95 10.19 -27.91
N TRP A 252 7.31 10.93 -26.99
CA TRP A 252 7.29 10.59 -25.57
C TRP A 252 6.65 9.22 -25.35
N PRO A 253 7.13 8.44 -24.36
CA PRO A 253 6.53 7.17 -24.00
C PRO A 253 5.09 7.33 -23.55
N PHE A 254 4.29 6.28 -23.69
CA PHE A 254 2.90 6.31 -23.25
C PHE A 254 2.76 6.10 -21.75
N VAL A 255 3.40 5.06 -21.21
CA VAL A 255 3.48 4.82 -19.76
C VAL A 255 4.95 4.92 -19.34
N SER A 256 5.23 5.61 -18.24
CA SER A 256 6.59 5.72 -17.71
C SER A 256 6.67 5.47 -16.21
N ALA A 257 7.83 4.96 -15.78
CA ALA A 257 8.28 4.83 -14.41
C ALA A 257 9.65 5.52 -14.33
N GLU A 258 9.71 6.71 -13.75
CA GLU A 258 10.90 7.56 -13.83
C GLU A 258 11.50 7.90 -12.46
N LEU A 259 12.82 8.07 -12.42
CA LEU A 259 13.57 8.62 -11.28
C LEU A 259 14.29 9.91 -11.67
N TYR A 260 14.16 10.92 -10.83
CA TYR A 260 14.81 12.22 -10.95
C TYR A 260 15.64 12.50 -9.69
N ASN A 261 16.73 11.76 -9.54
CA ASN A 261 17.69 11.91 -8.44
C ASN A 261 18.69 13.06 -8.70
N VAL A 262 18.19 14.21 -9.19
CA VAL A 262 18.99 15.28 -9.83
C VAL A 262 19.21 16.53 -8.97
N THR A 263 18.62 16.65 -7.77
CA THR A 263 18.61 17.91 -7.00
C THR A 263 19.26 17.85 -5.62
N ASN A 264 20.20 18.79 -5.38
CA ASN A 264 20.90 19.20 -4.15
C ASN A 264 21.48 18.07 -3.24
N SER A 265 22.44 18.41 -2.38
CA SER A 265 23.17 17.42 -1.55
C SER A 265 22.29 16.61 -0.60
N ASP A 266 21.05 17.03 -0.39
CA ASP A 266 20.20 16.54 0.71
C ASP A 266 19.12 15.55 0.22
N SER A 267 18.97 15.37 -1.10
CA SER A 267 18.04 14.43 -1.75
C SER A 267 18.70 13.63 -2.89
N ALA A 268 20.02 13.48 -2.86
CA ALA A 268 20.75 12.71 -3.87
C ALA A 268 20.48 11.19 -3.74
N GLY A 269 19.76 10.61 -4.69
CA GLY A 269 19.52 9.15 -4.74
C GLY A 269 18.41 8.69 -3.79
N ASP A 270 17.42 9.55 -3.53
CA ASP A 270 16.31 9.26 -2.63
C ASP A 270 15.08 8.67 -3.32
N GLU A 271 15.03 8.67 -4.65
CA GLU A 271 13.94 8.07 -5.41
C GLU A 271 14.23 6.63 -5.82
N PHE A 272 13.23 5.77 -5.73
CA PHE A 272 13.33 4.35 -6.07
C PHE A 272 12.36 3.95 -7.17
N PHE A 273 12.71 2.95 -8.01
CA PHE A 273 11.71 2.36 -8.88
C PHE A 273 10.72 1.54 -8.06
N GLY A 274 9.44 1.63 -8.42
CA GLY A 274 8.44 0.69 -7.92
C GLY A 274 8.67 -0.73 -8.43
N THR A 275 8.10 -1.72 -7.76
CA THR A 275 8.35 -3.14 -8.08
C THR A 275 7.19 -3.86 -8.78
N TYR A 276 5.97 -3.32 -8.74
CA TYR A 276 4.77 -3.98 -9.28
C TYR A 276 4.02 -3.09 -10.27
N PHE A 277 4.09 -3.45 -11.56
CA PHE A 277 3.40 -2.75 -12.64
C PHE A 277 2.67 -3.73 -13.56
N GLN A 278 1.50 -3.36 -14.07
CA GLN A 278 0.81 -4.10 -15.11
C GLN A 278 0.43 -3.16 -16.26
N VAL A 279 0.86 -3.49 -17.47
CA VAL A 279 0.47 -2.81 -18.70
C VAL A 279 -0.13 -3.86 -19.63
N SER A 280 -1.46 -3.97 -19.68
CA SER A 280 -2.13 -5.10 -20.36
C SER A 280 -3.36 -4.74 -21.21
N GLY A 281 -3.54 -5.39 -22.35
CA GLY A 281 -4.74 -5.19 -23.18
C GLY A 281 -4.82 -3.82 -23.86
N ASN A 282 -3.76 -3.02 -23.84
CA ASN A 282 -3.76 -1.66 -24.37
C ASN A 282 -3.49 -1.62 -25.89
N SER A 283 -3.79 -0.50 -26.53
CA SER A 283 -3.36 -0.21 -27.90
C SER A 283 -2.46 1.03 -27.94
N PHE A 284 -1.27 0.90 -28.51
CA PHE A 284 -0.26 1.96 -28.58
C PHE A 284 0.01 2.37 -30.04
N THR A 285 -0.25 3.62 -30.37
CA THR A 285 -0.19 4.12 -31.76
C THR A 285 0.50 5.49 -31.85
N TYR A 286 1.65 5.54 -32.52
CA TYR A 286 2.24 6.80 -33.01
C TYR A 286 1.88 7.01 -34.49
N LEU A 287 1.11 8.06 -34.82
CA LEU A 287 0.63 8.37 -36.18
C LEU A 287 1.49 9.40 -36.93
N ALA A 288 2.26 10.24 -36.23
CA ALA A 288 3.26 11.12 -36.85
C ALA A 288 4.69 10.56 -36.71
N SER A 289 5.56 10.93 -37.63
CA SER A 289 6.99 10.62 -37.63
C SER A 289 7.79 11.91 -37.45
N GLY A 290 8.98 11.82 -36.85
CA GLY A 290 9.96 12.91 -36.85
C GLY A 290 10.28 13.52 -35.49
N GLY A 291 9.60 13.10 -34.42
CA GLY A 291 9.98 13.49 -33.06
C GLY A 291 11.15 12.65 -32.54
N SER A 292 12.06 13.27 -31.77
CA SER A 292 13.01 12.53 -30.93
C SER A 292 12.24 11.87 -29.77
N GLY A 293 12.60 10.64 -29.41
CA GLY A 293 12.02 9.94 -28.27
C GLY A 293 12.18 8.44 -28.38
N PRO A 294 11.89 7.69 -27.30
CA PRO A 294 12.03 6.24 -27.32
C PRO A 294 10.91 5.56 -28.14
N TYR A 295 9.78 6.22 -28.42
CA TYR A 295 8.60 5.54 -29.03
C TYR A 295 8.22 4.27 -28.27
N ALA A 296 8.07 4.38 -26.95
CA ALA A 296 7.91 3.24 -26.05
C ALA A 296 6.49 3.13 -25.46
N ALA A 297 6.04 1.90 -25.25
CA ALA A 297 4.80 1.65 -24.53
C ALA A 297 4.99 1.77 -23.01
N LEU A 298 6.01 1.11 -22.45
CA LEU A 298 6.43 1.24 -21.06
C LEU A 298 7.90 1.68 -21.01
N HIS A 299 8.17 2.78 -20.31
CA HIS A 299 9.50 3.37 -20.23
C HIS A 299 9.98 3.41 -18.79
N PHE A 300 11.14 2.83 -18.51
CA PHE A 300 11.86 3.10 -17.27
C PHE A 300 12.96 4.10 -17.55
N SER A 301 13.07 5.14 -16.73
CA SER A 301 14.20 6.05 -16.83
C SER A 301 14.71 6.50 -15.49
N ASP A 302 15.99 6.80 -15.45
CA ASP A 302 16.58 7.52 -14.35
C ASP A 302 17.50 8.64 -14.85
N ASN A 303 17.64 9.62 -13.96
CA ASN A 303 18.52 10.75 -14.11
C ASN A 303 19.11 11.09 -12.74
N GLY A 304 20.40 11.42 -12.70
CA GLY A 304 21.10 11.87 -11.50
C GLY A 304 21.77 10.75 -10.70
N TYR A 305 21.71 10.84 -9.36
CA TYR A 305 22.39 9.90 -8.46
C TYR A 305 21.72 8.53 -8.45
N SER A 306 22.52 7.45 -8.46
CA SER A 306 22.00 6.12 -8.14
C SER A 306 21.41 6.10 -6.73
N PRO A 307 20.27 5.45 -6.50
CA PRO A 307 19.77 5.24 -5.14
C PRO A 307 20.76 4.41 -4.34
N GLN A 308 20.91 4.64 -3.03
CA GLN A 308 22.01 4.06 -2.25
C GLN A 308 22.13 2.52 -2.33
N SER A 309 20.99 1.82 -2.41
CA SER A 309 20.96 0.35 -2.49
C SER A 309 21.15 -0.19 -3.92
N TYR A 310 21.31 0.70 -4.90
CA TYR A 310 21.29 0.39 -6.32
C TYR A 310 22.41 1.13 -7.07
N ASN A 311 22.67 0.71 -8.29
CA ASN A 311 23.63 1.32 -9.18
C ASN A 311 23.04 1.47 -10.59
N CYS A 312 22.24 2.53 -10.75
CA CYS A 312 21.59 2.88 -12.02
C CYS A 312 22.56 3.60 -12.99
N ALA A 313 23.64 4.23 -12.48
CA ALA A 313 24.70 4.83 -13.29
C ALA A 313 25.56 3.76 -14.02
N LEU A 314 25.07 3.29 -15.16
CA LEU A 314 25.73 2.23 -15.92
C LEU A 314 27.05 2.68 -16.55
N THR A 315 28.05 1.78 -16.55
CA THR A 315 29.19 1.89 -17.47
C THR A 315 28.80 1.47 -18.89
N SER A 316 29.54 1.92 -19.91
CA SER A 316 29.31 1.48 -21.29
C SER A 316 29.40 -0.04 -21.47
N ALA A 317 30.24 -0.72 -20.67
CA ALA A 317 30.34 -2.17 -20.66
C ALA A 317 29.07 -2.83 -20.10
N GLN A 318 28.57 -2.34 -18.96
CA GLN A 318 27.32 -2.82 -18.37
C GLN A 318 26.12 -2.56 -19.29
N ALA A 319 26.03 -1.38 -19.90
CA ALA A 319 24.98 -1.08 -20.87
C ALA A 319 25.03 -2.01 -22.09
N SER A 320 26.24 -2.30 -22.60
CA SER A 320 26.43 -3.26 -23.69
C SER A 320 26.02 -4.68 -23.28
N GLN A 321 26.34 -5.10 -22.05
CA GLN A 321 25.92 -6.39 -21.51
C GLN A 321 24.40 -6.46 -21.32
N LEU A 322 23.77 -5.42 -20.78
CA LEU A 322 22.32 -5.36 -20.61
C LEU A 322 21.59 -5.36 -21.96
N SER A 323 22.13 -4.67 -22.96
CA SER A 323 21.55 -4.63 -24.32
C SER A 323 21.71 -5.93 -25.11
N SER A 324 22.77 -6.70 -24.88
CA SER A 324 23.07 -7.93 -25.66
C SER A 324 22.87 -9.23 -24.88
N GLY A 325 22.60 -9.13 -23.59
CA GLY A 325 22.46 -10.27 -22.68
C GLY A 325 21.18 -11.08 -22.93
N THR A 326 21.15 -12.28 -22.35
CA THR A 326 19.94 -13.11 -22.35
C THR A 326 18.86 -12.48 -21.47
N THR A 327 17.59 -12.81 -21.70
CA THR A 327 16.48 -12.34 -20.83
C THR A 327 16.72 -12.65 -19.35
N SER A 328 17.28 -13.82 -19.02
CA SER A 328 17.62 -14.16 -17.63
C SER A 328 18.68 -13.23 -17.04
N PHE A 329 19.69 -12.88 -17.83
CA PHE A 329 20.71 -11.90 -17.43
C PHE A 329 20.08 -10.53 -17.22
N GLN A 330 19.29 -10.05 -18.19
CA GLN A 330 18.62 -8.75 -18.11
C GLN A 330 17.75 -8.64 -16.85
N ARG A 331 16.94 -9.67 -16.56
CA ARG A 331 16.11 -9.73 -15.35
C ARG A 331 16.94 -9.64 -14.06
N SER A 332 17.97 -10.47 -13.95
CA SER A 332 18.85 -10.48 -12.76
C SER A 332 19.62 -9.17 -12.61
N PHE A 333 20.06 -8.58 -13.72
CA PHE A 333 20.76 -7.29 -13.74
C PHE A 333 19.83 -6.17 -13.28
N LEU A 334 18.63 -6.04 -13.84
CA LEU A 334 17.66 -5.02 -13.46
C LEU A 334 17.28 -5.10 -11.97
N GLU A 335 17.07 -6.31 -11.46
CA GLU A 335 16.72 -6.51 -10.04
C GLU A 335 17.87 -6.12 -9.10
N THR A 336 19.09 -6.57 -9.40
CA THR A 336 20.26 -6.34 -8.53
C THR A 336 20.80 -4.92 -8.65
N ASN A 337 20.85 -4.37 -9.86
CA ASN A 337 21.45 -3.06 -10.13
C ASN A 337 20.46 -1.92 -10.03
N MET A 338 19.16 -2.12 -10.29
CA MET A 338 18.19 -1.02 -10.36
C MET A 338 16.98 -1.20 -9.43
N GLY A 339 16.83 -2.37 -8.80
CA GLY A 339 15.66 -2.66 -7.96
C GLY A 339 14.38 -2.94 -8.76
N ILE A 340 14.49 -3.10 -10.09
CA ILE A 340 13.36 -3.42 -10.95
C ILE A 340 13.14 -4.93 -10.92
N ILE A 341 12.12 -5.36 -10.17
CA ILE A 341 11.77 -6.78 -10.03
C ILE A 341 10.96 -7.23 -11.25
N SER A 342 11.63 -7.81 -12.24
CA SER A 342 11.00 -8.20 -13.51
C SER A 342 9.77 -9.12 -13.39
N SER A 343 9.70 -9.97 -12.35
CA SER A 343 8.54 -10.83 -12.09
C SER A 343 7.31 -10.04 -11.60
N GLY A 344 7.51 -8.83 -11.08
CA GLY A 344 6.48 -7.87 -10.72
C GLY A 344 6.03 -6.97 -11.87
N ILE A 345 6.72 -7.01 -13.03
CA ILE A 345 6.33 -6.26 -14.23
C ILE A 345 5.53 -7.17 -15.16
N LYS A 346 4.23 -6.91 -15.31
CA LYS A 346 3.32 -7.68 -16.17
C LYS A 346 3.05 -6.93 -17.47
N MET A 347 3.28 -7.56 -18.62
CA MET A 347 2.91 -7.00 -19.92
C MET A 347 2.35 -8.05 -20.86
N PHE A 348 1.06 -7.98 -21.17
CA PHE A 348 0.38 -8.98 -22.01
C PHE A 348 -0.84 -8.42 -22.73
N GLY A 349 -1.22 -9.01 -23.87
CA GLY A 349 -2.42 -8.61 -24.61
C GLY A 349 -2.39 -7.22 -25.26
N ASN A 350 -1.26 -6.51 -25.21
CA ASN A 350 -1.13 -5.20 -25.83
C ASN A 350 -0.97 -5.30 -27.36
N THR A 351 -1.42 -4.27 -28.07
CA THR A 351 -1.22 -4.10 -29.51
C THR A 351 -0.36 -2.87 -29.79
N TYR A 352 0.52 -2.99 -30.78
CA TYR A 352 1.51 -1.96 -31.11
C TYR A 352 1.48 -1.71 -32.62
N ASN A 353 1.45 -0.44 -33.03
CA ASN A 353 1.69 -0.12 -34.43
C ASN A 353 3.18 -0.21 -34.77
N SER A 354 3.53 -0.15 -36.06
CA SER A 354 4.91 -0.32 -36.54
C SER A 354 5.90 0.76 -36.09
N ARG A 355 5.43 1.81 -35.39
CA ARG A 355 6.29 2.90 -34.90
C ARG A 355 6.60 2.80 -33.42
N VAL A 356 5.94 1.92 -32.68
CA VAL A 356 6.35 1.61 -31.31
C VAL A 356 7.66 0.81 -31.39
N ALA A 357 8.78 1.44 -31.03
CA ALA A 357 10.11 0.84 -31.15
C ALA A 357 10.42 -0.12 -29.99
N TYR A 358 9.88 0.20 -28.81
CA TYR A 358 10.07 -0.56 -27.58
C TYR A 358 8.72 -0.87 -26.92
N HIS A 359 8.48 -2.13 -26.61
CA HIS A 359 7.39 -2.50 -25.71
C HIS A 359 7.76 -2.11 -24.28
N MET A 360 9.01 -2.41 -23.89
CA MET A 360 9.63 -1.93 -22.66
C MET A 360 11.05 -1.47 -22.97
N ASP A 361 11.45 -0.34 -22.41
CA ASP A 361 12.84 0.12 -22.45
C ASP A 361 13.33 0.60 -21.09
N TYR A 362 14.65 0.78 -21.00
CA TYR A 362 15.32 1.52 -19.94
C TYR A 362 16.22 2.60 -20.54
N THR A 363 16.11 3.82 -20.04
CA THR A 363 16.89 4.97 -20.51
C THR A 363 17.60 5.65 -19.36
N TYR A 364 18.91 5.87 -19.51
CA TYR A 364 19.68 6.72 -18.63
C TYR A 364 19.95 8.05 -19.32
N THR A 365 19.55 9.15 -18.67
CA THR A 365 19.86 10.52 -19.11
C THR A 365 20.84 11.15 -18.13
N TRP A 366 21.90 11.78 -18.64
CA TRP A 366 22.85 12.49 -17.77
C TRP A 366 22.45 13.95 -17.64
N ASP A 367 22.26 14.40 -16.40
CA ASP A 367 21.95 15.79 -16.04
C ASP A 367 23.17 16.73 -16.00
N SER A 368 24.39 16.25 -16.29
CA SER A 368 25.65 16.98 -16.14
C SER A 368 26.11 17.29 -14.70
N ILE A 369 25.39 16.81 -13.67
CA ILE A 369 25.68 17.07 -12.25
C ILE A 369 26.50 15.91 -11.64
N GLN A 370 26.31 14.67 -12.11
CA GLN A 370 27.10 13.53 -11.64
C GLN A 370 28.58 13.62 -12.04
N PRO A 371 29.54 13.40 -11.11
CA PRO A 371 30.97 13.40 -11.41
C PRO A 371 31.41 12.23 -12.31
N ASN A 372 30.60 11.16 -12.37
CA ASN A 372 30.88 9.99 -13.22
C ASN A 372 29.98 10.05 -14.45
N GLY A 373 30.52 10.56 -15.57
CA GLY A 373 29.87 10.56 -16.89
C GLY A 373 29.69 9.15 -17.44
N GLY A 374 28.72 8.41 -16.89
CA GLY A 374 28.35 7.05 -17.29
C GLY A 374 27.81 6.95 -18.72
N TRP A 375 27.35 5.75 -19.08
CA TRP A 375 26.67 5.51 -20.34
C TRP A 375 25.34 6.27 -20.40
N GLN A 376 25.05 6.89 -21.55
CA GLN A 376 23.75 7.51 -21.85
C GLN A 376 23.15 6.83 -23.06
N GLY A 377 21.83 6.63 -23.02
CA GLY A 377 21.08 6.07 -24.13
C GLY A 377 19.87 5.27 -23.67
N THR A 378 19.32 4.51 -24.60
CA THR A 378 18.13 3.68 -24.40
C THR A 378 18.45 2.21 -24.71
N ILE A 379 18.04 1.30 -23.83
CA ILE A 379 18.19 -0.15 -23.97
C ILE A 379 16.82 -0.80 -24.12
N LYS A 380 16.68 -1.65 -25.13
CA LYS A 380 15.46 -2.43 -25.40
C LYS A 380 15.32 -3.60 -24.44
N LEU A 381 14.16 -3.72 -23.79
CA LEU A 381 13.85 -4.72 -22.76
C LEU A 381 12.54 -5.49 -23.03
N ASP A 382 12.06 -5.56 -24.29
CA ASP A 382 10.76 -6.15 -24.66
C ASP A 382 10.47 -7.56 -24.12
N ASN A 383 11.50 -8.37 -23.84
CA ASN A 383 11.34 -9.75 -23.36
C ASN A 383 11.46 -9.89 -21.83
N VAL A 384 11.78 -8.80 -21.12
CA VAL A 384 11.96 -8.80 -19.66
C VAL A 384 10.65 -9.02 -18.90
N PRO A 385 9.54 -8.31 -19.21
CA PRO A 385 8.28 -8.45 -18.48
C PRO A 385 7.75 -9.88 -18.44
N ASP A 386 6.93 -10.18 -17.44
CA ASP A 386 6.10 -11.38 -17.41
C ASP A 386 4.90 -11.21 -18.35
N ALA A 387 4.86 -12.05 -19.40
CA ALA A 387 3.82 -12.09 -20.41
C ALA A 387 2.82 -13.24 -20.22
N SER A 388 2.79 -13.90 -19.06
CA SER A 388 1.95 -15.09 -18.78
C SER A 388 0.44 -14.84 -18.87
N GLY A 389 0.01 -13.58 -18.84
CA GLY A 389 -1.41 -13.21 -18.77
C GLY A 389 -2.00 -13.23 -17.36
N THR A 390 -1.21 -13.56 -16.34
CA THR A 390 -1.65 -13.51 -14.94
C THR A 390 -1.67 -12.05 -14.47
N PRO A 391 -2.83 -11.49 -14.08
CA PRO A 391 -2.89 -10.14 -13.52
C PRO A 391 -2.10 -10.02 -12.22
N LEU A 392 -1.72 -8.80 -11.87
CA LEU A 392 -1.18 -8.51 -10.55
C LEU A 392 -2.20 -8.85 -9.45
N GLY A 393 -1.69 -9.40 -8.35
CA GLY A 393 -2.47 -9.53 -7.13
C GLY A 393 -2.68 -8.17 -6.44
N PRO A 394 -3.58 -8.10 -5.44
CA PRO A 394 -3.72 -6.89 -4.64
C PRO A 394 -2.44 -6.59 -3.87
N PRO A 395 -2.22 -5.32 -3.46
CA PRO A 395 -1.15 -4.98 -2.54
C PRO A 395 -1.29 -5.74 -1.21
N PRO A 396 -0.19 -6.04 -0.51
CA PRO A 396 -0.25 -6.52 0.86
C PRO A 396 -0.89 -5.45 1.77
N VAL A 397 -1.39 -5.88 2.93
CA VAL A 397 -1.94 -4.98 3.95
C VAL A 397 -0.89 -3.97 4.43
N MET A 398 0.33 -4.44 4.68
CA MET A 398 1.45 -3.63 5.12
C MET A 398 2.64 -3.86 4.19
N ARG A 399 3.25 -2.78 3.71
CA ARG A 399 4.48 -2.81 2.90
C ARG A 399 5.69 -2.70 3.83
N ASN A 400 6.78 -3.40 3.51
CA ASN A 400 8.04 -3.30 4.28
C ASN A 400 7.89 -3.55 5.80
N ALA A 401 7.08 -4.55 6.16
CA ALA A 401 6.83 -5.03 7.52
C ALA A 401 8.10 -5.37 8.33
N ASP A 402 9.14 -5.83 7.63
CA ASP A 402 10.40 -6.30 8.19
C ASP A 402 11.53 -5.26 8.07
N PHE A 403 11.22 -4.07 7.56
CA PHE A 403 12.18 -2.99 7.35
C PHE A 403 13.37 -3.38 6.43
N ASN A 404 13.20 -4.38 5.56
CA ASN A 404 14.25 -4.83 4.65
C ASN A 404 14.38 -3.97 3.39
N ARG A 405 13.32 -3.25 2.98
CA ARG A 405 13.39 -2.25 1.89
C ARG A 405 13.99 -0.96 2.46
N ARG A 406 15.30 -0.81 2.28
CA ARG A 406 16.05 0.38 2.72
C ARG A 406 15.80 1.53 1.74
N GLY A 407 15.44 2.70 2.27
CA GLY A 407 15.41 3.95 1.52
C GLY A 407 16.70 4.75 1.71
N LEU A 408 16.63 6.09 1.62
CA LEU A 408 17.78 6.99 1.70
C LEU A 408 18.48 6.95 3.07
N LEU A 409 19.78 6.62 3.12
CA LEU A 409 20.68 7.01 4.22
C LEU A 409 21.23 8.40 3.92
N LEU A 410 20.87 9.38 4.73
CA LEU A 410 21.47 10.71 4.67
C LEU A 410 22.87 10.64 5.29
N THR A 411 23.92 10.47 4.49
CA THR A 411 25.27 10.71 5.00
C THR A 411 25.38 12.19 5.42
N PRO A 412 26.04 12.51 6.56
CA PRO A 412 26.25 13.90 6.93
C PRO A 412 27.01 14.63 5.82
N VAL A 413 26.47 15.76 5.36
CA VAL A 413 27.13 16.65 4.38
C VAL A 413 28.47 17.20 4.93
N SER A 414 28.76 17.01 6.23
CA SER A 414 30.05 17.32 6.85
C SER A 414 30.33 16.50 8.11
N VAL A 415 31.60 16.10 8.28
CA VAL A 415 32.11 15.39 9.46
C VAL A 415 31.95 16.28 10.70
N GLY A 416 31.03 15.94 11.60
CA GLY A 416 30.80 16.66 12.87
C GLY A 416 29.37 17.17 13.11
N LEU A 417 28.45 17.01 12.15
CA LEU A 417 27.02 17.26 12.36
C LEU A 417 26.30 15.94 12.65
N LYS A 418 25.44 15.96 13.67
CA LYS A 418 24.75 14.79 14.23
C LYS A 418 23.95 14.05 13.16
N ASP A 419 24.38 12.81 12.92
CA ASP A 419 23.72 11.62 12.36
C ASP A 419 22.31 11.82 11.78
N TYR A 420 22.18 11.60 10.47
CA TYR A 420 20.90 11.36 9.83
C TYR A 420 20.90 9.90 9.34
N GLU A 421 19.93 9.08 9.75
CA GLU A 421 19.80 7.70 9.25
C GLU A 421 18.39 7.39 8.71
N CYS A 422 18.30 6.22 8.08
CA CYS A 422 17.43 5.83 6.99
C CYS A 422 15.94 6.21 7.10
N LEU A 423 15.40 6.68 5.97
CA LEU A 423 14.00 6.45 5.64
C LEU A 423 13.88 4.98 5.23
N PHE A 424 13.11 4.19 5.97
CA PHE A 424 12.66 2.89 5.45
C PHE A 424 11.66 3.18 4.35
N ARG A 425 11.86 2.56 3.19
CA ARG A 425 10.93 2.70 2.06
C ARG A 425 9.52 2.30 2.52
N ASP A 426 8.49 2.98 2.03
CA ASP A 426 7.08 2.81 2.46
C ASP A 426 6.73 3.30 3.88
N TRP A 427 7.68 3.81 4.68
CA TRP A 427 7.44 4.35 6.03
C TRP A 427 7.72 5.86 6.08
N LEU A 428 6.69 6.63 6.41
CA LEU A 428 6.75 8.08 6.53
C LEU A 428 7.06 8.48 7.97
N CYS A 429 7.88 9.53 8.18
CA CYS A 429 8.28 9.97 9.52
C CYS A 429 7.93 11.43 9.80
N SER A 430 7.82 11.79 11.09
CA SER A 430 7.67 13.18 11.53
C SER A 430 8.35 13.42 12.89
N PRO A 431 9.05 14.57 13.07
CA PRO A 431 9.39 15.55 12.02
C PRO A 431 10.20 14.90 10.88
N LYS A 432 10.23 15.53 9.69
CA LYS A 432 11.01 15.01 8.57
C LYS A 432 12.49 15.02 8.96
N TYR A 433 13.25 13.95 8.67
CA TYR A 433 14.70 13.83 8.96
C TYR A 433 15.07 13.65 10.44
N THR A 434 14.34 12.80 11.15
CA THR A 434 14.55 12.47 12.58
C THR A 434 15.70 11.49 12.84
N ASP A 435 16.18 11.44 14.09
CA ASP A 435 17.08 10.41 14.64
C ASP A 435 16.42 9.01 14.69
N ILE A 436 15.98 8.52 13.55
CA ILE A 436 15.39 7.20 13.36
C ILE A 436 16.41 6.35 12.63
N LEU A 437 17.04 5.46 13.37
CA LEU A 437 18.21 4.73 12.95
C LEU A 437 17.86 3.30 12.57
N LEU A 438 18.74 2.69 11.78
CA LEU A 438 18.67 1.27 11.51
C LEU A 438 19.39 0.52 12.63
N SER A 439 18.66 -0.35 13.35
CA SER A 439 19.28 -1.32 14.26
C SER A 439 19.42 -2.67 13.58
N SER A 440 20.65 -3.18 13.47
CA SER A 440 20.89 -4.56 13.05
C SER A 440 20.71 -5.52 14.22
N ASN A 441 20.38 -6.78 13.92
CA ASN A 441 20.30 -7.89 14.88
C ASN A 441 19.25 -7.73 16.01
N PHE A 442 18.17 -6.99 15.76
CA PHE A 442 17.07 -6.88 16.72
C PHE A 442 16.29 -8.20 16.79
N TYR A 443 16.54 -9.01 17.80
CA TYR A 443 15.86 -10.29 18.02
C TYR A 443 15.94 -11.26 16.82
N GLY A 444 17.08 -11.26 16.11
CA GLY A 444 17.31 -12.11 14.94
C GLY A 444 16.76 -11.54 13.62
N THR A 445 16.21 -10.32 13.59
CA THR A 445 15.95 -9.62 12.34
C THR A 445 17.22 -9.00 11.77
N ASN A 446 17.26 -8.90 10.45
CA ASN A 446 18.31 -8.16 9.76
C ASN A 446 18.21 -6.65 10.03
N ASN A 447 16.99 -6.13 10.19
CA ASN A 447 16.70 -4.71 10.33
C ASN A 447 15.59 -4.46 11.37
N ALA A 448 15.70 -3.33 12.08
CA ALA A 448 14.67 -2.76 12.95
C ALA A 448 14.81 -1.23 12.97
N LEU A 449 13.69 -0.57 13.23
CA LEU A 449 13.58 0.86 13.41
C LEU A 449 14.00 1.24 14.83
N ARG A 450 14.87 2.24 14.99
CA ARG A 450 15.32 2.73 16.29
C ARG A 450 15.07 4.24 16.42
N PHE A 451 14.17 4.65 17.29
CA PHE A 451 13.99 6.06 17.67
C PHE A 451 15.03 6.41 18.74
N ASP A 452 15.95 7.34 18.49
CA ASP A 452 17.09 7.59 19.40
C ASP A 452 16.88 8.69 20.43
N LYS A 453 15.94 9.61 20.20
CA LYS A 453 15.73 10.75 21.11
C LYS A 453 14.30 10.81 21.62
N ALA A 454 14.14 11.28 22.84
CA ALA A 454 12.89 11.64 23.48
C ALA A 454 12.23 12.88 22.82
N ASN A 455 11.87 12.78 21.54
CA ASN A 455 11.57 13.93 20.69
C ASN A 455 10.17 13.93 20.06
N ASN A 456 9.18 13.22 20.65
CA ASN A 456 7.83 13.13 20.10
C ASN A 456 7.84 12.81 18.58
N GLN A 457 8.58 11.76 18.22
CA GLN A 457 8.73 11.33 16.84
C GLN A 457 7.74 10.22 16.56
N TYR A 458 7.37 10.06 15.29
CA TYR A 458 6.60 8.92 14.87
C TYR A 458 6.96 8.48 13.46
N VAL A 459 6.73 7.19 13.21
CA VAL A 459 6.61 6.67 11.84
C VAL A 459 5.19 6.20 11.61
N TYR A 460 4.77 6.25 10.36
CA TYR A 460 3.49 5.73 9.95
C TYR A 460 3.55 5.13 8.57
N GLN A 461 2.58 4.25 8.32
CA GLN A 461 2.29 3.73 7.00
C GLN A 461 0.77 3.71 6.82
N TRP A 462 0.32 4.14 5.65
CA TRP A 462 -1.03 3.86 5.18
C TRP A 462 -1.10 2.39 4.75
N ILE A 463 -2.14 1.70 5.15
CA ILE A 463 -2.25 0.24 5.00
C ILE A 463 -3.46 -0.10 4.13
N SER A 464 -3.34 -1.15 3.32
CA SER A 464 -4.51 -1.69 2.62
C SER A 464 -5.46 -2.30 3.64
N SER A 465 -6.77 -2.13 3.46
CA SER A 465 -7.75 -2.56 4.46
C SER A 465 -7.65 -4.07 4.75
N PRO A 466 -7.35 -4.50 5.99
CA PRO A 466 -7.38 -5.91 6.37
C PRO A 466 -8.82 -6.43 6.59
N GLY A 467 -9.85 -5.59 6.41
CA GLY A 467 -11.23 -5.91 6.71
C GLY A 467 -11.57 -5.81 8.22
N PRO A 468 -12.84 -6.10 8.60
CA PRO A 468 -13.34 -5.88 9.95
C PRO A 468 -12.80 -6.84 11.00
N ASN A 469 -12.22 -7.96 10.57
CA ASN A 469 -11.46 -8.85 11.44
C ASN A 469 -10.01 -8.77 11.02
N TRP A 470 -9.12 -8.44 11.94
CA TRP A 470 -7.73 -8.17 11.64
C TRP A 470 -6.85 -8.49 12.84
N THR A 471 -5.57 -8.75 12.57
CA THR A 471 -4.57 -8.86 13.61
C THR A 471 -3.29 -8.13 13.25
N MET A 472 -2.78 -7.36 14.20
CA MET A 472 -1.50 -6.68 14.18
C MET A 472 -0.53 -7.36 15.14
N ASP A 473 0.72 -7.52 14.73
CA ASP A 473 1.83 -8.02 15.55
C ASP A 473 3.04 -7.09 15.37
N CYS A 474 3.82 -6.88 16.41
CA CYS A 474 5.12 -6.22 16.31
C CYS A 474 6.04 -6.60 17.47
N LEU A 475 7.35 -6.57 17.20
CA LEU A 475 8.38 -6.61 18.24
C LEU A 475 8.80 -5.19 18.61
N PHE A 476 8.97 -4.91 19.90
CA PHE A 476 9.44 -3.61 20.35
C PHE A 476 10.31 -3.70 21.61
N ALA A 477 11.14 -2.69 21.84
CA ALA A 477 11.88 -2.50 23.09
C ALA A 477 11.90 -1.01 23.46
N ILE A 478 11.95 -0.68 24.74
CA ILE A 478 11.89 0.70 25.23
C ILE A 478 13.10 0.98 26.13
N GLY A 479 13.88 2.01 25.82
CA GLY A 479 15.05 2.43 26.60
C GLY A 479 14.71 3.06 27.95
N SER A 480 15.63 2.90 28.91
CA SER A 480 15.50 3.38 30.29
C SER A 480 15.81 4.87 30.48
N ALA A 481 16.35 5.54 29.46
CA ALA A 481 17.01 6.85 29.52
C ALA A 481 16.14 8.07 29.93
N PHE A 482 14.99 7.89 30.58
CA PHE A 482 14.08 8.99 30.91
C PHE A 482 13.46 8.92 32.31
N THR A 483 13.36 10.09 32.94
CA THR A 483 12.94 10.32 34.33
C THR A 483 11.61 11.09 34.50
N GLY A 484 10.96 11.53 33.41
CA GLY A 484 9.69 12.27 33.49
C GLY A 484 8.43 11.39 33.51
N THR A 485 7.26 12.05 33.53
CA THR A 485 5.92 11.41 33.53
C THR A 485 5.32 11.36 32.12
N GLY A 486 4.47 10.36 31.84
CA GLY A 486 3.75 10.26 30.56
C GLY A 486 3.88 8.90 29.87
N VAL A 487 3.50 8.85 28.60
CA VAL A 487 3.62 7.67 27.71
C VAL A 487 4.96 7.69 27.00
N LYS A 488 5.68 6.57 26.98
CA LYS A 488 6.98 6.40 26.30
C LYS A 488 6.83 5.94 24.86
N PHE A 489 6.00 4.92 24.66
CA PHE A 489 5.72 4.27 23.39
C PHE A 489 4.21 4.22 23.17
N LYS A 490 3.75 4.44 21.93
CA LYS A 490 2.33 4.38 21.58
C LYS A 490 2.15 3.82 20.17
N VAL A 491 1.09 3.05 19.99
CA VAL A 491 0.60 2.54 18.71
C VAL A 491 -0.80 3.07 18.48
N ASP A 492 -1.01 3.76 17.35
CA ASP A 492 -2.33 4.19 16.89
C ASP A 492 -2.72 3.40 15.63
N LEU A 493 -3.93 2.81 15.62
CA LEU A 493 -4.52 2.13 14.47
C LEU A 493 -5.84 2.84 14.12
N PHE A 494 -5.80 3.67 13.07
CA PHE A 494 -6.93 4.48 12.65
C PHE A 494 -7.91 3.66 11.82
N HIS A 495 -9.19 3.71 12.16
CA HIS A 495 -10.26 3.07 11.37
C HIS A 495 -11.24 4.09 10.77
N ASN A 496 -10.95 5.38 10.98
CA ASN A 496 -11.52 6.51 10.25
C ASN A 496 -10.58 7.70 10.42
N ASP A 497 -9.69 7.91 9.44
CA ASP A 497 -8.67 8.97 9.46
C ASP A 497 -9.28 10.39 9.50
N ILE A 498 -10.45 10.58 8.87
CA ILE A 498 -11.11 11.89 8.75
C ILE A 498 -11.53 12.42 10.12
N THR A 499 -12.20 11.56 10.90
CA THR A 499 -12.65 11.90 12.27
C THR A 499 -11.57 11.66 13.33
N GLY A 500 -10.43 11.06 12.95
CA GLY A 500 -9.36 10.67 13.87
C GLY A 500 -9.74 9.49 14.78
N SER A 501 -10.73 8.69 14.39
CA SER A 501 -11.21 7.57 15.20
C SER A 501 -10.26 6.38 15.10
N LYS A 502 -9.84 5.83 16.24
CA LYS A 502 -8.75 4.85 16.33
C LYS A 502 -8.76 4.01 17.59
N VAL A 503 -8.03 2.90 17.53
CA VAL A 503 -7.46 2.23 18.71
C VAL A 503 -6.15 2.92 19.03
N SER A 504 -5.88 3.20 20.30
CA SER A 504 -4.62 3.80 20.74
C SER A 504 -4.14 3.13 22.02
N LEU A 505 -3.02 2.40 21.90
CA LEU A 505 -2.38 1.64 22.97
C LEU A 505 -1.02 2.28 23.30
N GLY A 506 -0.61 2.30 24.56
CA GLY A 506 0.72 2.78 24.92
C GLY A 506 1.29 2.14 26.17
N VAL A 507 2.57 2.45 26.40
CA VAL A 507 3.33 2.06 27.59
C VAL A 507 3.76 3.33 28.33
N ASP A 508 3.40 3.44 29.60
CA ASP A 508 3.75 4.61 30.41
C ASP A 508 5.19 4.61 30.93
N ASN A 509 5.55 5.66 31.65
CA ASN A 509 6.88 5.83 32.23
C ASN A 509 7.23 4.81 33.34
N LEU A 510 6.24 4.05 33.84
CA LEU A 510 6.42 2.95 34.78
C LEU A 510 6.40 1.58 34.08
N GLY A 511 6.38 1.55 32.75
CA GLY A 511 6.35 0.32 31.96
C GLY A 511 4.97 -0.32 31.90
N ARG A 512 3.91 0.34 32.38
CA ARG A 512 2.57 -0.24 32.41
C ARG A 512 1.88 -0.01 31.08
N PHE A 513 1.20 -1.04 30.58
CA PHE A 513 0.33 -0.89 29.42
C PHE A 513 -0.97 -0.17 29.77
N GLY A 514 -1.46 0.61 28.82
CA GLY A 514 -2.78 1.20 28.88
C GLY A 514 -3.32 1.53 27.49
N ILE A 515 -4.63 1.69 27.41
CA ILE A 515 -5.38 2.00 26.20
C ILE A 515 -6.14 3.31 26.41
N TYR A 516 -6.21 4.13 25.37
CA TYR A 516 -6.93 5.39 25.43
C TYR A 516 -8.43 5.19 25.19
N ASN A 517 -9.24 5.75 26.09
CA ASN A 517 -10.69 5.91 25.94
C ASN A 517 -11.00 7.41 25.86
N GLY A 518 -11.31 7.89 24.66
CA GLY A 518 -11.27 9.31 24.36
C GLY A 518 -9.86 9.87 24.57
N GLY A 519 -9.72 10.85 25.47
CA GLY A 519 -8.42 11.42 25.85
C GLY A 519 -7.75 10.74 27.06
N THR A 520 -8.38 9.74 27.68
CA THR A 520 -7.95 9.21 28.99
C THR A 520 -7.18 7.91 28.84
N PHE A 521 -5.97 7.83 29.39
CA PHE A 521 -5.16 6.62 29.42
C PHE A 521 -5.65 5.66 30.51
N THR A 522 -6.20 4.52 30.11
CA THR A 522 -6.77 3.50 31.02
C THR A 522 -5.80 2.32 31.15
N LEU A 523 -5.34 2.04 32.36
CA LEU A 523 -4.38 0.95 32.61
C LEU A 523 -4.99 -0.43 32.32
N LEU A 524 -4.16 -1.31 31.75
CA LEU A 524 -4.49 -2.70 31.44
C LEU A 524 -3.57 -3.63 32.24
N PRO A 525 -3.82 -3.86 33.54
CA PRO A 525 -2.90 -4.61 34.40
C PRO A 525 -2.69 -6.07 33.96
N GLY A 526 -3.64 -6.65 33.21
CA GLY A 526 -3.54 -8.00 32.64
C GLY A 526 -2.45 -8.16 31.56
N LEU A 527 -1.85 -7.06 31.08
CA LEU A 527 -0.74 -7.05 30.13
C LEU A 527 0.64 -7.02 30.79
N GLY A 528 0.70 -6.99 32.13
CA GLY A 528 1.95 -6.92 32.88
C GLY A 528 2.65 -5.56 32.76
N THR A 529 3.97 -5.57 32.95
CA THR A 529 4.85 -4.39 32.85
C THR A 529 6.07 -4.66 32.00
N VAL A 530 6.44 -3.67 31.18
CA VAL A 530 7.68 -3.64 30.40
C VAL A 530 8.84 -3.25 31.31
N ALA A 531 9.85 -4.10 31.39
CA ALA A 531 11.17 -3.76 31.88
C ALA A 531 11.92 -2.99 30.79
N PHE A 532 12.41 -1.80 31.12
CA PHE A 532 13.13 -0.98 30.14
C PHE A 532 14.49 -1.58 29.80
N SER A 533 14.88 -1.48 28.53
CA SER A 533 16.23 -1.78 28.06
C SER A 533 17.23 -0.76 28.60
N VAL A 534 18.45 -1.20 28.90
CA VAL A 534 19.53 -0.37 29.43
C VAL A 534 20.65 -0.34 28.40
N ASP A 535 20.96 0.86 27.90
CA ASP A 535 22.13 1.11 27.06
C ASP A 535 23.21 1.75 27.94
N ASN A 536 24.12 0.94 28.45
CA ASN A 536 25.15 1.39 29.39
C ASN A 536 26.28 2.14 28.68
N THR A 537 26.37 2.01 27.36
CA THR A 537 27.43 2.61 26.55
C THR A 537 26.97 3.85 25.79
N GLY A 538 25.66 4.06 25.64
CA GLY A 538 25.07 5.19 24.95
C GLY A 538 25.16 5.09 23.42
N GLY A 539 25.47 3.91 22.88
CA GLY A 539 25.60 3.68 21.42
C GLY A 539 24.28 3.30 20.73
N GLY A 540 23.22 3.05 21.50
CA GLY A 540 21.87 2.70 21.04
C GLY A 540 21.74 1.32 20.40
N THR A 541 22.82 0.55 20.23
CA THR A 541 22.77 -0.78 19.59
C THR A 541 22.33 -1.88 20.54
N TYR A 542 22.47 -1.67 21.85
CA TYR A 542 22.20 -2.66 22.90
C TYR A 542 22.95 -4.01 22.70
N THR A 543 24.07 -3.98 21.97
CA THR A 543 24.88 -5.15 21.66
C THR A 543 26.18 -5.20 22.46
N THR A 544 26.51 -4.14 23.21
CA THR A 544 27.79 -4.06 23.92
C THR A 544 27.71 -4.81 25.26
N PRO A 545 28.79 -5.47 25.73
CA PRO A 545 28.79 -6.10 27.04
C PRO A 545 28.37 -5.12 28.14
N GLY A 546 27.33 -5.50 28.89
CA GLY A 546 26.73 -4.67 29.93
C GLY A 546 25.41 -4.04 29.52
N ASP A 547 25.10 -3.92 28.23
CA ASP A 547 23.77 -3.53 27.78
C ASP A 547 22.74 -4.61 28.11
N VAL A 548 21.49 -4.18 28.32
CA VAL A 548 20.34 -5.07 28.54
C VAL A 548 19.29 -4.73 27.51
N LEU A 549 19.01 -5.64 26.57
CA LEU A 549 17.92 -5.53 25.62
C LEU A 549 16.73 -6.37 26.10
N ASN A 550 15.60 -5.71 26.37
CA ASN A 550 14.35 -6.37 26.73
C ASN A 550 13.34 -6.22 25.58
N VAL A 551 13.30 -7.22 24.70
CA VAL A 551 12.37 -7.24 23.55
C VAL A 551 11.02 -7.81 23.98
N TYR A 552 9.94 -7.19 23.53
CA TYR A 552 8.58 -7.62 23.77
C TYR A 552 7.85 -7.82 22.46
N ARG A 553 6.99 -8.83 22.41
CA ARG A 553 5.99 -9.01 21.34
C ARG A 553 4.68 -8.38 21.78
N LEU A 554 4.09 -7.57 20.92
CA LEU A 554 2.76 -6.99 21.09
C LEU A 554 1.86 -7.49 19.96
N ARG A 555 0.70 -8.03 20.32
CA ARG A 555 -0.35 -8.40 19.36
C ARG A 555 -1.67 -7.72 19.70
N ILE A 556 -2.30 -7.15 18.69
CA ILE A 556 -3.63 -6.53 18.78
C ILE A 556 -4.56 -7.22 17.76
N VAL A 557 -5.61 -7.87 18.24
CA VAL A 557 -6.61 -8.54 17.40
C VAL A 557 -7.91 -7.76 17.47
N GLY A 558 -8.35 -7.19 16.35
CA GLY A 558 -9.64 -6.50 16.27
C GLY A 558 -10.73 -7.39 15.70
N ASN A 559 -11.87 -7.38 16.37
CA ASN A 559 -13.12 -7.97 15.88
C ASN A 559 -14.16 -6.86 15.78
N TYR A 560 -14.25 -6.24 14.61
CA TYR A 560 -15.26 -5.23 14.32
C TYR A 560 -16.53 -5.86 13.75
N THR A 561 -16.58 -7.18 13.52
CA THR A 561 -17.84 -7.87 13.16
C THR A 561 -18.76 -8.13 14.34
N ALA A 562 -18.23 -8.03 15.57
CA ALA A 562 -19.03 -8.18 16.78
C ALA A 562 -20.10 -7.07 16.90
N SER A 563 -21.24 -7.42 17.48
CA SER A 563 -22.33 -6.46 17.79
C SER A 563 -21.85 -5.28 18.63
N THR A 564 -20.85 -5.53 19.48
CA THR A 564 -20.02 -4.51 20.11
C THR A 564 -18.58 -4.73 19.64
N PRO A 565 -18.07 -3.95 18.68
CA PRO A 565 -16.69 -4.05 18.23
C PRO A 565 -15.72 -3.99 19.41
N TYR A 566 -14.67 -4.80 19.36
CA TYR A 566 -13.67 -4.87 20.42
C TYR A 566 -12.27 -5.18 19.88
N VAL A 567 -11.26 -4.99 20.72
CA VAL A 567 -9.90 -5.51 20.52
C VAL A 567 -9.48 -6.42 21.66
N ASN A 568 -8.75 -7.48 21.34
CA ASN A 568 -7.98 -8.27 22.30
C ASN A 568 -6.51 -7.90 22.14
N ILE A 569 -5.84 -7.66 23.26
CA ILE A 569 -4.44 -7.28 23.29
C ILE A 569 -3.67 -8.37 24.02
N TYR A 570 -2.51 -8.72 23.48
CA TYR A 570 -1.62 -9.71 24.03
C TYR A 570 -0.20 -9.18 24.06
N THR A 571 0.55 -9.55 25.10
CA THR A 571 1.95 -9.18 25.25
C THR A 571 2.77 -10.36 25.77
N SER A 572 4.04 -10.41 25.40
CA SER A 572 4.98 -11.40 25.91
C SER A 572 5.68 -10.96 27.19
N ASP A 573 6.38 -11.90 27.84
CA ASP A 573 7.48 -11.55 28.74
C ASP A 573 8.68 -11.02 27.94
N ALA A 574 9.62 -10.36 28.62
CA ALA A 574 10.87 -9.90 28.02
C ALA A 574 11.62 -11.06 27.36
N ASN A 575 12.02 -10.86 26.11
CA ASN A 575 12.79 -11.78 25.27
C ASN A 575 12.12 -13.15 25.07
N SER A 576 10.80 -13.23 25.25
CA SER A 576 9.99 -14.42 25.00
C SER A 576 9.10 -14.19 23.78
N PRO A 577 8.93 -15.19 22.88
CA PRO A 577 7.95 -15.10 21.80
C PRO A 577 6.51 -15.41 22.26
N ASN A 578 6.35 -16.01 23.45
CA ASN A 578 5.07 -16.44 23.99
C ASN A 578 4.25 -15.26 24.52
N LEU A 579 3.02 -15.12 24.03
CA LEU A 579 2.03 -14.13 24.43
C LEU A 579 1.32 -14.52 25.74
N ASN A 580 2.05 -14.44 26.85
CA ASN A 580 1.62 -14.90 28.17
C ASN A 580 0.61 -13.97 28.87
N HIS A 581 0.52 -12.72 28.43
CA HIS A 581 -0.30 -11.69 29.07
C HIS A 581 -1.40 -11.23 28.12
N GLN A 582 -2.58 -10.88 28.65
CA GLN A 582 -3.73 -10.54 27.82
C GLN A 582 -4.72 -9.57 28.48
N ALA A 583 -5.33 -8.73 27.64
CA ALA A 583 -6.49 -7.91 27.95
C ALA A 583 -7.54 -8.09 26.85
N LEU A 584 -8.63 -8.78 27.18
CA LEU A 584 -9.64 -9.23 26.21
C LEU A 584 -10.87 -8.32 26.22
N GLY A 585 -11.58 -8.24 25.08
CA GLY A 585 -12.87 -7.56 24.95
C GLY A 585 -12.81 -6.06 25.16
N GLN A 586 -11.67 -5.42 24.86
CA GLN A 586 -11.51 -3.98 25.10
C GLN A 586 -12.35 -3.18 24.10
N THR A 587 -13.21 -2.31 24.61
CA THR A 587 -14.14 -1.48 23.81
C THR A 587 -13.80 0.01 23.93
N TYR A 588 -12.52 0.30 24.13
CA TYR A 588 -11.99 1.65 24.29
C TYR A 588 -11.48 2.19 22.95
N TRP A 589 -11.89 3.41 22.63
CA TRP A 589 -11.59 4.07 21.35
C TRP A 589 -11.23 5.53 21.62
N VAL A 590 -10.38 6.09 20.78
CA VAL A 590 -10.28 7.54 20.63
C VAL A 590 -11.24 7.95 19.51
N GLY A 591 -12.12 8.91 19.78
CA GLY A 591 -13.16 9.31 18.81
C GLY A 591 -14.36 8.35 18.81
N ASN A 592 -14.91 8.08 17.63
CA ASN A 592 -16.06 7.19 17.49
C ASN A 592 -15.63 5.71 17.52
N LYS A 593 -16.52 4.83 17.98
CA LYS A 593 -16.30 3.38 17.85
C LYS A 593 -16.33 2.94 16.37
N PRO A 594 -15.66 1.83 16.00
CA PRO A 594 -15.81 1.21 14.70
C PRO A 594 -17.26 0.88 14.38
N VAL A 595 -17.63 0.94 13.10
CA VAL A 595 -18.94 0.48 12.65
C VAL A 595 -18.89 -1.02 12.40
N THR A 596 -19.83 -1.74 13.01
CA THR A 596 -19.91 -3.19 12.93
C THR A 596 -19.94 -3.69 11.49
N ASP A 597 -19.12 -4.71 11.22
CA ASP A 597 -18.91 -5.40 9.93
C ASP A 597 -18.32 -4.54 8.79
N LYS A 598 -17.94 -3.29 9.07
CA LYS A 598 -17.58 -2.35 8.00
C LYS A 598 -16.24 -1.67 8.18
N SER A 599 -15.94 -1.21 9.40
CA SER A 599 -14.67 -0.54 9.66
C SER A 599 -13.49 -1.52 9.61
N ALA A 600 -12.30 -1.00 9.35
CA ALA A 600 -11.02 -1.70 9.46
C ALA A 600 -9.93 -0.67 9.75
N PRO A 601 -8.75 -1.03 10.28
CA PRO A 601 -7.60 -0.15 10.32
C PRO A 601 -7.14 0.23 8.91
N GLU A 602 -6.78 1.49 8.72
CA GLU A 602 -6.40 2.06 7.42
C GLU A 602 -5.10 2.88 7.50
N THR A 603 -4.67 3.25 8.71
CA THR A 603 -3.35 3.86 9.00
C THR A 603 -2.79 3.28 10.29
N ALA A 604 -1.50 2.90 10.29
CA ALA A 604 -0.77 2.49 11.48
C ALA A 604 0.31 3.52 11.82
N ILE A 605 0.38 3.96 13.08
CA ILE A 605 1.37 4.94 13.55
C ILE A 605 2.03 4.45 14.83
N PHE A 606 3.36 4.55 14.88
CA PHE A 606 4.19 4.21 16.03
C PHE A 606 4.91 5.44 16.51
N TYR A 607 4.73 5.76 17.78
CA TYR A 607 5.28 6.96 18.41
C TYR A 607 6.34 6.58 19.42
N ASN A 608 7.38 7.40 19.47
CA ASN A 608 8.20 7.56 20.65
C ASN A 608 7.98 8.98 21.20
N PHE A 609 7.82 9.11 22.50
CA PHE A 609 7.68 10.44 23.11
C PHE A 609 8.91 10.78 23.92
N THR A 610 9.18 9.96 24.92
CA THR A 610 10.13 10.31 25.97
C THR A 610 11.23 9.28 26.17
N ALA A 611 11.36 8.25 25.32
CA ALA A 611 12.40 7.25 25.45
C ALA A 611 12.82 6.72 24.08
N PRO A 612 14.05 6.21 23.95
CA PRO A 612 14.41 5.43 22.78
C PRO A 612 13.48 4.23 22.63
N VAL A 613 13.08 3.93 21.40
CA VAL A 613 12.22 2.79 21.09
C VAL A 613 12.85 2.02 19.93
N LEU A 614 12.93 0.70 20.06
CA LEU A 614 13.22 -0.18 18.92
C LEU A 614 11.91 -0.83 18.49
N LEU A 615 11.70 -0.96 17.19
CA LEU A 615 10.51 -1.52 16.58
C LEU A 615 10.93 -2.42 15.40
N GLY A 616 10.44 -3.65 15.38
CA GLY A 616 10.77 -4.66 14.36
C GLY A 616 9.57 -5.57 14.05
N GLN A 617 9.63 -6.26 12.89
CA GLN A 617 8.65 -7.28 12.47
C GLN A 617 7.19 -6.85 12.64
N ILE A 618 6.79 -5.75 12.00
CA ILE A 618 5.40 -5.31 12.08
C ILE A 618 4.59 -6.11 11.07
N ALA A 619 3.66 -6.93 11.51
CA ALA A 619 2.73 -7.62 10.64
C ALA A 619 1.32 -7.09 10.87
N LEU A 620 0.57 -6.89 9.79
CA LEU A 620 -0.87 -6.65 9.86
C LEU A 620 -1.56 -7.51 8.81
N ALA A 621 -2.56 -8.28 9.21
CA ALA A 621 -3.19 -9.27 8.36
C ALA A 621 -4.73 -9.31 8.58
N PRO A 622 -5.49 -9.73 7.56
CA PRO A 622 -6.91 -10.02 7.70
C PRO A 622 -7.12 -11.25 8.60
N GLY A 623 -8.30 -11.29 9.25
CA GLY A 623 -8.74 -12.40 10.07
C GLY A 623 -8.44 -12.24 11.56
N LEU A 624 -9.14 -13.06 12.35
CA LEU A 624 -8.90 -13.18 13.78
C LEU A 624 -7.78 -14.19 13.97
N GLY A 625 -6.55 -13.72 14.10
CA GLY A 625 -5.40 -14.54 14.50
C GLY A 625 -5.48 -15.06 15.96
N GLN A 626 -6.69 -15.06 16.53
CA GLN A 626 -7.06 -15.87 17.69
C GLN A 626 -7.38 -17.31 17.31
N GLN A 627 -7.67 -17.58 16.02
CA GLN A 627 -7.96 -18.94 15.59
C GLN A 627 -6.65 -19.73 15.46
N PRO A 628 -6.58 -20.93 16.05
CA PRO A 628 -5.44 -21.80 15.83
C PRO A 628 -5.30 -22.07 14.32
N PRO A 629 -4.06 -22.13 13.80
CA PRO A 629 -3.83 -22.42 12.40
C PRO A 629 -4.52 -23.73 12.01
N ILE A 630 -5.20 -23.72 10.87
CA ILE A 630 -5.95 -24.89 10.39
C ILE A 630 -5.00 -25.75 9.58
N LEU A 631 -4.49 -26.81 10.19
CA LEU A 631 -3.69 -27.82 9.52
C LEU A 631 -4.59 -28.73 8.67
N GLN A 632 -4.38 -28.72 7.37
CA GLN A 632 -4.94 -29.64 6.40
C GLN A 632 -3.89 -30.68 6.01
N ILE A 633 -4.35 -31.93 5.86
CA ILE A 633 -3.49 -33.07 5.51
C ILE A 633 -4.08 -33.76 4.29
N ALA A 634 -3.29 -33.92 3.24
CA ALA A 634 -3.66 -34.67 2.04
C ALA A 634 -2.61 -35.72 1.69
N SER A 635 -3.03 -36.96 1.43
CA SER A 635 -2.16 -38.00 0.87
C SER A 635 -2.10 -37.84 -0.65
N LEU A 636 -0.90 -37.80 -1.23
CA LEU A 636 -0.70 -37.59 -2.67
C LEU A 636 -0.57 -38.91 -3.47
N GLY A 637 -0.84 -40.08 -2.87
CA GLY A 637 -0.89 -41.38 -3.54
C GLY A 637 0.45 -41.99 -3.97
N ASN A 638 1.54 -41.21 -4.00
CA ASN A 638 2.90 -41.62 -4.36
C ASN A 638 3.83 -41.85 -3.13
N GLY A 639 3.25 -42.06 -1.95
CA GLY A 639 4.03 -42.13 -0.71
C GLY A 639 4.58 -40.77 -0.23
N THR A 640 4.00 -39.65 -0.69
CA THR A 640 4.18 -38.34 -0.03
C THR A 640 2.86 -37.85 0.57
N MET A 641 2.98 -37.16 1.70
CA MET A 641 1.89 -36.44 2.32
C MET A 641 2.15 -34.95 2.21
N ARG A 642 1.12 -34.22 1.78
CA ARG A 642 1.09 -32.76 1.77
C ARG A 642 0.44 -32.27 3.05
N LEU A 643 1.16 -31.45 3.79
CA LEU A 643 0.67 -30.69 4.92
C LEU A 643 0.51 -29.25 4.45
N SER A 644 -0.71 -28.73 4.50
CA SER A 644 -0.96 -27.31 4.28
C SER A 644 -1.58 -26.69 5.50
N CYS A 645 -1.33 -25.41 5.72
CA CYS A 645 -1.95 -24.68 6.81
C CYS A 645 -2.43 -23.33 6.31
N THR A 646 -3.48 -22.85 6.94
CA THR A 646 -4.04 -21.50 6.75
C THR A 646 -4.28 -20.88 8.13
N ASN A 647 -4.48 -19.56 8.17
CA ASN A 647 -4.70 -18.78 9.40
C ASN A 647 -3.50 -18.77 10.36
N GLY A 648 -2.29 -19.08 9.88
CA GLY A 648 -1.07 -18.68 10.58
C GLY A 648 -0.83 -17.19 10.45
N PHE A 649 0.14 -16.69 11.18
CA PHE A 649 0.57 -15.30 11.06
C PHE A 649 1.63 -15.19 9.97
N PRO A 650 1.47 -14.31 8.97
CA PRO A 650 2.49 -14.10 7.96
C PRO A 650 3.88 -13.85 8.56
N GLY A 651 4.89 -14.59 8.10
CA GLY A 651 6.26 -14.48 8.61
C GLY A 651 6.55 -15.19 9.94
N ASP A 652 5.54 -15.60 10.71
CA ASP A 652 5.76 -16.34 11.96
C ASP A 652 6.44 -17.68 11.65
N MET A 653 7.44 -18.01 12.46
CA MET A 653 8.05 -19.33 12.41
C MET A 653 7.07 -20.37 12.98
N TYR A 654 7.05 -21.54 12.35
CA TYR A 654 6.37 -22.71 12.88
C TYR A 654 7.29 -23.92 12.82
N TYR A 655 7.08 -24.81 13.78
CA TYR A 655 7.69 -26.13 13.83
C TYR A 655 6.64 -27.17 13.49
N MET A 656 6.91 -27.97 12.46
CA MET A 656 6.16 -29.20 12.23
C MET A 656 6.82 -30.28 13.07
N LEU A 657 6.15 -30.72 14.13
CA LEU A 657 6.63 -31.78 15.01
C LEU A 657 6.04 -33.13 14.59
N THR A 658 6.83 -34.19 14.78
CA THR A 658 6.41 -35.58 14.55
C THR A 658 6.65 -36.48 15.76
N SER A 659 5.82 -37.50 15.90
CA SER A 659 5.96 -38.56 16.92
C SER A 659 5.34 -39.86 16.41
N THR A 660 5.87 -41.01 16.82
CA THR A 660 5.22 -42.33 16.62
C THR A 660 4.23 -42.67 17.74
N ASN A 661 4.17 -41.86 18.78
CA ASN A 661 3.26 -42.03 19.91
C ASN A 661 2.50 -40.71 20.15
N LEU A 662 1.20 -40.70 19.82
CA LEU A 662 0.32 -39.55 20.01
C LEU A 662 0.24 -39.08 21.47
N ALA A 663 0.41 -40.00 22.43
CA ALA A 663 0.37 -39.71 23.86
C ALA A 663 1.72 -39.23 24.43
N ALA A 664 2.77 -39.13 23.60
CA ALA A 664 4.06 -38.63 24.04
C ALA A 664 3.94 -37.16 24.50
N ALA A 665 4.67 -36.81 25.57
CA ALA A 665 4.68 -35.44 26.10
C ALA A 665 5.14 -34.45 25.01
N PRO A 666 4.59 -33.22 24.92
CA PRO A 666 4.93 -32.27 23.85
C PRO A 666 6.42 -32.06 23.61
N GLY A 667 7.22 -31.99 24.68
CA GLY A 667 8.68 -31.80 24.60
C GLY A 667 9.46 -33.02 24.11
N SER A 668 8.83 -34.18 23.94
CA SER A 668 9.46 -35.39 23.38
C SER A 668 9.11 -35.63 21.91
N TRP A 669 8.39 -34.71 21.26
CA TRP A 669 8.13 -34.76 19.81
C TRP A 669 9.34 -34.19 19.07
N THR A 670 9.68 -34.76 17.91
CA THR A 670 10.85 -34.36 17.12
C THR A 670 10.45 -33.31 16.09
N VAL A 671 11.27 -32.28 15.89
CA VAL A 671 11.05 -31.30 14.80
C VAL A 671 11.33 -31.97 13.46
N ALA A 672 10.30 -32.10 12.62
CA ALA A 672 10.41 -32.61 11.25
C ALA A 672 10.70 -31.49 10.24
N ALA A 673 10.20 -30.28 10.50
CA ALA A 673 10.53 -29.09 9.71
C ALA A 673 10.41 -27.82 10.56
N THR A 674 11.25 -26.85 10.24
CA THR A 674 11.16 -25.47 10.73
C THR A 674 10.98 -24.58 9.51
N ASN A 675 9.87 -23.85 9.46
CA ASN A 675 9.49 -23.02 8.32
C ASN A 675 8.83 -21.74 8.83
N THR A 676 8.52 -20.82 7.93
CA THR A 676 7.72 -19.63 8.22
C THR A 676 6.42 -19.70 7.43
N PHE A 677 5.35 -19.12 7.96
CA PHE A 677 4.16 -18.88 7.14
C PHE A 677 4.49 -17.86 6.04
N ASP A 678 3.91 -18.05 4.86
CA ASP A 678 4.00 -17.12 3.76
C ASP A 678 3.27 -15.80 4.07
N GLN A 679 3.32 -14.85 3.12
CA GLN A 679 2.71 -13.53 3.27
C GLN A 679 1.19 -13.55 3.52
N THR A 680 0.53 -14.68 3.27
CA THR A 680 -0.91 -14.87 3.52
C THR A 680 -1.20 -15.59 4.83
N GLY A 681 -0.17 -15.94 5.61
CA GLY A 681 -0.36 -16.74 6.81
C GLY A 681 -0.58 -18.22 6.51
N SER A 682 -0.16 -18.68 5.31
CA SER A 682 -0.33 -20.05 4.87
C SER A 682 1.02 -20.78 4.78
N PHE A 683 1.00 -22.11 4.73
CA PHE A 683 2.15 -22.87 4.26
C PHE A 683 1.71 -24.12 3.52
N SER A 684 2.61 -24.67 2.73
CA SER A 684 2.45 -26.00 2.13
C SER A 684 3.79 -26.71 2.10
N MET A 685 3.90 -27.85 2.76
CA MET A 685 5.09 -28.70 2.73
C MET A 685 4.72 -30.14 2.36
N SER A 686 5.64 -30.82 1.69
CA SER A 686 5.53 -32.25 1.38
C SER A 686 6.51 -33.03 2.25
N ASN A 687 6.04 -34.10 2.87
CA ASN A 687 6.86 -35.02 3.64
C ASN A 687 6.78 -36.43 3.04
N PRO A 688 7.92 -37.07 2.71
CA PRO A 688 7.93 -38.48 2.31
C PRO A 688 7.40 -39.36 3.45
N LEU A 689 6.47 -40.25 3.11
CA LEU A 689 5.96 -41.31 3.98
C LEU A 689 6.15 -42.66 3.26
N PRO A 690 7.32 -43.31 3.44
CA PRO A 690 7.54 -44.65 2.92
C PRO A 690 6.43 -45.60 3.37
N SER A 691 5.96 -46.46 2.46
CA SER A 691 4.82 -47.38 2.69
C SER A 691 5.03 -48.39 3.83
N ASN A 692 6.25 -48.53 4.32
CA ASN A 692 6.67 -49.38 5.42
C ASN A 692 6.98 -48.61 6.73
N SER A 693 6.66 -47.32 6.80
CA SER A 693 6.87 -46.51 8.01
C SER A 693 5.82 -46.83 9.08
N PRO A 694 6.19 -46.86 10.38
CA PRO A 694 5.21 -46.89 11.46
C PRO A 694 4.29 -45.66 11.40
N PRO A 695 3.09 -45.70 11.99
CA PRO A 695 2.21 -44.53 12.07
C PRO A 695 2.95 -43.32 12.67
N VAL A 696 2.90 -42.20 11.95
CA VAL A 696 3.49 -40.93 12.37
C VAL A 696 2.36 -39.93 12.62
N PHE A 697 2.39 -39.30 13.79
CA PHE A 697 1.52 -38.21 14.17
C PHE A 697 2.22 -36.89 13.92
N TYR A 698 1.47 -35.88 13.51
CA TYR A 698 1.98 -34.54 13.23
C TYR A 698 1.32 -33.54 14.17
N ARG A 699 2.11 -32.56 14.62
CA ARG A 699 1.64 -31.44 15.42
C ARG A 699 2.29 -30.16 14.90
N LEU A 700 1.47 -29.15 14.69
CA LEU A 700 1.96 -27.80 14.43
C LEU A 700 2.25 -27.10 15.77
N GLN A 701 3.45 -26.58 15.93
CA GLN A 701 3.82 -25.69 17.04
C GLN A 701 4.17 -24.32 16.46
N LEU A 702 3.47 -23.29 16.92
CA LEU A 702 3.77 -21.91 16.62
C LEU A 702 4.89 -21.42 17.54
N GLN A 703 5.71 -20.48 17.06
CA GLN A 703 6.73 -19.80 17.87
C GLN A 703 6.15 -18.67 18.70
#